data_AF-A0A2M8EPH8-F1
#
_entry.id   AF-A0A2M8EPH8-F1
#
_cell.length_a   1.000
_cell.length_b   1.000
_cell.length_c   1.000
_cell.angle_alpha   90.00
_cell.angle_beta   90.00
_cell.angle_gamma   90.00
#
_symmetry.space_group_name_H-M   'P 1'
#
loop_
_entity.id
_entity.type
_entity.pdbx_description
1 polymer ?
#
loop_
_entity_poly.entity_id
_entity_poly.type
_entity_poly.pdbx_seq_one_letter_code
_entity_poly.pdbx_strand_id
1 'polypeptide(L)'
;MSILEKEVRYCKGVGVTKARDFARLGVETLKDALFDFPFRHDDLSNRIEISNIKSGEKVTVRGTIALITNRRSKNNNRMIVTEAIVEDGSGSVKAIWFHQGFLTKVLKNGSVVSLSGKVDDKYGLFLVNPMYEVIGNGNITKHTGRIVPIYSLTGGLTQKVRRSVAESSLEGVYEVKDWLPGGILKDEHFVSLHTALSNIHFPNKMEEYEVALERLKFNEFFLHQILHGKARRELKQKVASKIPFSETKVKEAIAGLPFKLTNAQKKALWAVVKDMERTEPMNRLLEGDVGTGKTIVAALAAINATASGWQSAILAPTEILADQHAMSLNKMFAGQLTIAVFTRTKRRVGEREVTKKQMLDALANGKIDLVIGTHALLSDNVLFNRLGLIVVDEQHRFGVKQRQALKDRQGDEDGIPHLLSMTATPIPRSLALVLYGDLDRSLLDEYPEGRQTIDTFIVTRSQEEKYYQKMRDQIDAGQQVFVVCPLIEESDALGVQSVTEVYNNFVQGPFAAYNIGVLHGKLKAEEKNKIMAQFVACELDMLISTTVIEVGVDIPNATVMFIEGAERFGLAQLHQLRGRVGRGECKSFCFLHLSGDISDLAKQRLQAVVNSQNGFDLADKDLKLRGPGNIFGTDQSGFEAFKLGSYADIDLISKACDYAKDYLDEDPDLDAWPALKERVLEYIDEIHFE
;
A
#
# COMPACT_ATOMS: atom_id res chain seq x y z
N MET A 1 14.73 38.97 -1.85
CA MET A 1 13.59 38.11 -2.23
C MET A 1 14.19 36.88 -2.85
N SER A 2 13.99 35.73 -2.21
CA SER A 2 14.62 34.47 -2.61
C SER A 2 14.25 34.15 -4.05
N ILE A 3 15.17 33.57 -4.83
CA ILE A 3 14.82 33.13 -6.18
C ILE A 3 13.78 31.99 -6.13
N LEU A 4 13.82 31.18 -5.08
CA LEU A 4 12.92 30.04 -4.88
C LEU A 4 11.46 30.46 -4.60
N GLU A 5 11.24 31.64 -4.00
CA GLU A 5 9.89 32.19 -3.76
C GLU A 5 9.20 32.71 -5.03
N LYS A 6 9.92 32.82 -6.16
CA LYS A 6 9.35 33.31 -7.40
C LYS A 6 8.32 32.32 -7.95
N GLU A 7 7.14 32.82 -8.29
CA GLU A 7 6.12 32.02 -8.96
C GLU A 7 6.59 31.50 -10.33
N VAL A 8 6.22 30.27 -10.66
CA VAL A 8 6.59 29.62 -11.94
C VAL A 8 6.06 30.38 -13.15
N ARG A 9 5.01 31.21 -13.00
CA ARG A 9 4.47 32.06 -14.08
C ARG A 9 5.47 33.07 -14.65
N TYR A 10 6.53 33.39 -13.89
CA TYR A 10 7.58 34.30 -14.35
C TYR A 10 8.71 33.57 -15.11
N CYS A 11 8.67 32.24 -15.16
CA CYS A 11 9.62 31.45 -15.92
C CYS A 11 9.35 31.57 -17.42
N LYS A 12 10.43 31.56 -18.21
CA LYS A 12 10.36 31.69 -19.66
C LYS A 12 9.51 30.58 -20.27
N GLY A 13 8.43 30.97 -20.97
CA GLY A 13 7.54 30.03 -21.65
C GLY A 13 6.41 29.46 -20.79
N VAL A 14 6.30 29.91 -19.53
CA VAL A 14 5.15 29.67 -18.65
C VAL A 14 4.25 30.91 -18.69
N GLY A 15 3.12 30.80 -19.40
CA GLY A 15 2.06 31.82 -19.37
C GLY A 15 0.97 31.45 -18.35
N VAL A 16 -0.04 32.31 -18.21
CA VAL A 16 -1.17 32.12 -17.25
C VAL A 16 -1.81 30.73 -17.36
N THR A 17 -2.05 30.24 -18.58
CA THR A 17 -2.65 28.91 -18.79
C THR A 17 -1.77 27.78 -18.27
N LYS A 18 -0.46 27.84 -18.54
CA LYS A 18 0.48 26.80 -18.09
C LYS A 18 0.74 26.88 -16.59
N ALA A 19 0.73 28.08 -16.01
CA ALA A 19 0.83 28.26 -14.56
C ALA A 19 -0.32 27.54 -13.83
N ARG A 20 -1.55 27.59 -14.37
CA ARG A 20 -2.68 26.80 -13.84
C ARG A 20 -2.45 25.29 -13.93
N ASP A 21 -1.85 24.82 -15.03
CA ASP A 21 -1.52 23.39 -15.16
C ASP A 21 -0.40 22.95 -14.22
N PHE A 22 0.56 23.85 -13.90
CA PHE A 22 1.57 23.61 -12.85
C PHE A 22 0.95 23.59 -11.45
N ALA A 23 0.04 24.51 -11.13
CA ALA A 23 -0.69 24.51 -9.86
C ALA A 23 -1.50 23.22 -9.63
N ARG A 24 -2.07 22.62 -10.70
CA ARG A 24 -2.71 21.30 -10.64
C ARG A 24 -1.77 20.16 -10.25
N LEU A 25 -0.46 20.34 -10.44
CA LEU A 25 0.59 19.43 -10.01
C LEU A 25 1.19 19.82 -8.64
N GLY A 26 0.62 20.82 -7.95
CA GLY A 26 1.15 21.34 -6.69
C GLY A 26 2.44 22.17 -6.85
N VAL A 27 2.73 22.68 -8.05
CA VAL A 27 3.94 23.45 -8.33
C VAL A 27 3.56 24.91 -8.60
N GLU A 28 3.75 25.79 -7.63
CA GLU A 28 3.42 27.22 -7.77
C GLU A 28 4.67 28.10 -7.80
N THR A 29 5.71 27.71 -7.09
CA THR A 29 6.97 28.43 -6.92
C THR A 29 8.17 27.66 -7.50
N LEU A 30 9.31 28.35 -7.62
CA LEU A 30 10.58 27.69 -7.95
C LEU A 30 11.06 26.74 -6.86
N LYS A 31 10.71 26.97 -5.58
CA LYS A 31 10.91 26.01 -4.48
C LYS A 31 10.16 24.71 -4.79
N ASP A 32 8.87 24.79 -5.12
CA ASP A 32 8.07 23.60 -5.44
C ASP A 32 8.64 22.83 -6.64
N ALA A 33 9.06 23.57 -7.68
CA ALA A 33 9.67 22.98 -8.86
C ALA A 33 11.02 22.28 -8.59
N LEU A 34 11.76 22.71 -7.57
CA LEU A 34 13.01 22.08 -7.13
C LEU A 34 12.78 20.76 -6.37
N PHE A 35 11.62 20.60 -5.72
CA PHE A 35 11.23 19.39 -4.99
C PHE A 35 10.21 18.52 -5.75
N ASP A 36 9.91 18.90 -7.00
CA ASP A 36 9.06 18.18 -7.93
C ASP A 36 9.92 17.29 -8.84
N PHE A 37 10.20 16.09 -8.34
CA PHE A 37 11.18 15.20 -8.94
C PHE A 37 10.67 14.50 -10.22
N PRO A 38 11.56 14.19 -11.19
CA PRO A 38 11.20 13.39 -12.35
C PRO A 38 10.91 11.94 -11.96
N PHE A 39 9.92 11.31 -12.60
CA PHE A 39 9.56 9.91 -12.33
C PHE A 39 10.42 8.90 -13.11
N ARG A 40 11.17 9.36 -14.12
CA ARG A 40 12.12 8.55 -14.89
C ARG A 40 13.17 9.42 -15.54
N HIS A 41 14.31 8.83 -15.87
CA HIS A 41 15.34 9.41 -16.73
C HIS A 41 15.50 8.58 -17.99
N ASP A 42 15.61 9.27 -19.12
CA ASP A 42 15.93 8.65 -20.39
C ASP A 42 17.40 8.95 -20.71
N ASP A 43 18.23 7.92 -20.81
CA ASP A 43 19.61 8.10 -21.27
C ASP A 43 19.63 8.32 -22.78
N LEU A 44 19.94 9.56 -23.18
CA LEU A 44 20.16 9.96 -24.57
C LEU A 44 21.62 10.39 -24.80
N SER A 45 22.53 10.08 -23.88
CA SER A 45 23.95 10.46 -23.93
C SER A 45 24.74 9.71 -25.02
N ASN A 46 24.26 8.53 -25.42
CA ASN A 46 24.88 7.73 -26.47
C ASN A 46 24.80 8.42 -27.83
N ARG A 47 25.83 9.20 -28.12
CA ARG A 47 26.00 9.91 -29.39
C ARG A 47 26.86 9.08 -30.32
N ILE A 48 26.28 8.73 -31.46
CA ILE A 48 26.97 7.96 -32.51
C ILE A 48 26.93 8.71 -33.84
N GLU A 49 27.88 8.38 -34.71
CA GLU A 49 27.86 8.76 -36.11
C GLU A 49 26.75 8.01 -36.86
N ILE A 50 26.15 8.64 -37.87
CA ILE A 50 25.07 8.06 -38.65
C ILE A 50 25.47 6.74 -39.31
N SER A 51 26.74 6.62 -39.72
CA SER A 51 27.32 5.39 -40.29
C SER A 51 27.26 4.17 -39.36
N ASN A 52 27.24 4.39 -38.05
CA ASN A 52 27.32 3.34 -37.02
C ASN A 52 25.95 2.96 -36.43
N ILE A 53 24.86 3.50 -36.97
CA ILE A 53 23.50 3.22 -36.51
C ILE A 53 23.16 1.74 -36.71
N LYS A 54 22.65 1.09 -35.66
CA LYS A 54 22.10 -0.27 -35.71
C LYS A 54 20.60 -0.27 -35.42
N SER A 55 19.90 -1.23 -36.02
CA SER A 55 18.46 -1.43 -35.80
C SER A 55 18.18 -1.80 -34.33
N GLY A 56 17.06 -1.32 -33.81
CA GLY A 56 16.56 -1.67 -32.47
C GLY A 56 17.18 -0.86 -31.33
N GLU A 57 18.28 -0.16 -31.55
CA GLU A 57 18.96 0.67 -30.55
C GLU A 57 18.31 2.06 -30.42
N LYS A 58 18.43 2.66 -29.23
CA LYS A 58 18.08 4.06 -28.98
C LYS A 58 19.36 4.89 -29.09
N VAL A 59 19.41 5.80 -30.05
CA VAL A 59 20.64 6.52 -30.41
C VAL A 59 20.39 8.01 -30.49
N THR A 60 21.44 8.80 -30.26
CA THR A 60 21.45 10.23 -30.54
C THR A 60 22.40 10.53 -31.69
N VAL A 61 21.89 11.20 -32.73
CA VAL A 61 22.67 11.63 -33.91
C VAL A 61 22.61 13.14 -34.04
N ARG A 62 23.72 13.74 -34.45
CA ARG A 62 23.82 15.18 -34.73
C ARG A 62 24.19 15.37 -36.19
N GLY A 63 23.33 16.08 -36.92
CA GLY A 63 23.57 16.34 -38.34
C GLY A 63 22.77 17.53 -38.86
N THR A 64 22.95 17.83 -40.13
CA THR A 64 22.27 18.90 -40.84
C THR A 64 21.06 18.34 -41.57
N ILE A 65 19.92 19.05 -41.51
CA ILE A 65 18.74 18.69 -42.29
C ILE A 65 19.01 18.97 -43.77
N ALA A 66 19.20 17.93 -44.56
CA ALA A 66 19.33 18.02 -46.00
C ALA A 66 17.98 18.33 -46.67
N LEU A 67 16.92 17.65 -46.20
CA LEU A 67 15.57 17.81 -46.72
C LEU A 67 14.54 17.54 -45.63
N ILE A 68 13.48 18.34 -45.55
CA ILE A 68 12.29 18.03 -44.74
C ILE A 68 11.01 18.29 -45.54
N THR A 69 10.07 17.34 -45.48
CA THR A 69 8.79 17.42 -46.22
C THR A 69 7.63 16.86 -45.41
N ASN A 70 6.43 17.37 -45.69
CA ASN A 70 5.18 16.76 -45.22
C ASN A 70 4.56 15.96 -46.35
N ARG A 71 4.15 14.72 -46.06
CA ARG A 71 3.34 13.91 -46.96
C ARG A 71 2.09 13.41 -46.26
N ARG A 72 1.01 13.20 -47.01
CA ARG A 72 -0.16 12.48 -46.50
C ARG A 72 0.05 10.99 -46.72
N SER A 73 -0.35 10.18 -45.75
CA SER A 73 -0.24 8.73 -45.87
C SER A 73 -1.17 8.21 -46.97
N LYS A 74 -0.66 7.32 -47.83
CA LYS A 74 -1.43 6.68 -48.90
C LYS A 74 -2.57 5.80 -48.38
N ASN A 75 -2.42 5.21 -47.19
CA ASN A 75 -3.41 4.30 -46.59
C ASN A 75 -4.40 5.01 -45.66
N ASN A 76 -4.08 6.21 -45.18
CA ASN A 76 -4.97 6.99 -44.32
C ASN A 76 -4.77 8.48 -44.61
N ASN A 77 -5.67 9.06 -45.40
CA ASN A 77 -5.54 10.42 -45.90
C ASN A 77 -5.65 11.51 -44.79
N ARG A 78 -6.05 11.12 -43.57
CA ARG A 78 -6.05 11.98 -42.37
C ARG A 78 -4.71 11.98 -41.63
N MET A 79 -3.81 11.05 -41.91
CA MET A 79 -2.50 10.96 -41.27
C MET A 79 -1.46 11.77 -42.06
N ILE A 80 -0.93 12.82 -41.43
CA ILE A 80 0.22 13.58 -41.93
C ILE A 80 1.49 12.93 -41.40
N VAL A 81 2.43 12.68 -42.30
CA VAL A 81 3.75 12.14 -42.01
C VAL A 81 4.79 13.20 -42.38
N THR A 82 5.56 13.64 -41.40
CA THR A 82 6.69 14.54 -41.63
C THR A 82 7.96 13.72 -41.76
N GLU A 83 8.72 13.91 -42.83
CA GLU A 83 9.94 13.17 -43.10
C GLU A 83 11.12 14.14 -43.26
N ALA A 84 12.20 13.89 -42.54
CA ALA A 84 13.47 14.60 -42.68
C ALA A 84 14.59 13.63 -43.08
N ILE A 85 15.51 14.10 -43.90
CA ILE A 85 16.82 13.47 -44.16
C ILE A 85 17.86 14.30 -43.43
N VAL A 86 18.63 13.64 -42.57
CA VAL A 86 19.68 14.26 -41.76
C VAL A 86 21.03 13.66 -42.13
N GLU A 87 22.04 14.51 -42.32
CA GLU A 87 23.39 14.14 -42.76
C GLU A 87 24.44 14.69 -41.80
N ASP A 88 25.45 13.89 -41.44
CA ASP A 88 26.52 14.29 -40.51
C ASP A 88 27.93 14.21 -41.11
N GLY A 89 28.02 13.95 -42.42
CA GLY A 89 29.26 13.74 -43.15
C GLY A 89 29.74 12.28 -43.17
N SER A 90 29.30 11.45 -42.23
CA SER A 90 29.55 10.00 -42.23
C SER A 90 28.49 9.21 -43.00
N GLY A 91 27.26 9.75 -43.06
CA GLY A 91 26.14 9.15 -43.77
C GLY A 91 24.87 9.99 -43.68
N SER A 92 23.75 9.39 -44.12
CA SER A 92 22.41 10.00 -44.07
C SER A 92 21.41 9.07 -43.38
N VAL A 93 20.57 9.61 -42.49
CA VAL A 93 19.47 8.86 -41.85
C VAL A 93 18.15 9.57 -42.07
N LYS A 94 17.08 8.79 -42.23
CA LYS A 94 15.72 9.31 -42.33
C LYS A 94 15.10 9.42 -40.94
N ALA A 95 14.42 10.51 -40.65
CA ALA A 95 13.61 10.68 -39.44
C ALA A 95 12.15 10.93 -39.83
N ILE A 96 11.24 10.22 -39.17
CA ILE A 96 9.80 10.24 -39.49
C ILE A 96 9.02 10.63 -38.23
N TRP A 97 8.11 11.58 -38.36
CA TRP A 97 7.14 11.93 -37.33
C TRP A 97 5.71 11.77 -37.82
N PHE A 98 4.87 11.11 -37.03
CA PHE A 98 3.46 10.95 -37.32
C PHE A 98 2.64 12.07 -36.68
N HIS A 99 1.69 12.64 -37.41
CA HIS A 99 0.79 13.71 -36.98
C HIS A 99 1.48 15.04 -36.57
N GLN A 100 2.76 15.24 -36.91
CA GLN A 100 3.55 16.43 -36.54
C GLN A 100 3.88 17.31 -37.75
N GLY A 101 2.88 17.67 -38.54
CA GLY A 101 3.07 18.50 -39.75
C GLY A 101 3.61 19.91 -39.50
N PHE A 102 3.57 20.39 -38.25
CA PHE A 102 4.13 21.69 -37.87
C PHE A 102 5.67 21.71 -37.91
N LEU A 103 6.33 20.55 -37.87
CA LEU A 103 7.79 20.46 -37.79
C LEU A 103 8.50 21.08 -39.00
N THR A 104 7.90 21.09 -40.19
CA THR A 104 8.47 21.78 -41.37
C THR A 104 8.57 23.30 -41.19
N LYS A 105 7.84 23.88 -40.23
CA LYS A 105 7.96 25.31 -39.88
C LYS A 105 9.07 25.57 -38.86
N VAL A 106 9.43 24.56 -38.06
CA VAL A 106 10.40 24.64 -36.95
C VAL A 106 11.79 24.20 -37.42
N LEU A 107 11.84 23.06 -38.10
CA LEU A 107 13.01 22.45 -38.68
C LEU A 107 13.14 22.91 -40.13
N LYS A 108 14.21 23.65 -40.45
CA LYS A 108 14.45 24.17 -41.81
C LYS A 108 15.64 23.45 -42.44
N ASN A 109 15.63 23.33 -43.77
CA ASN A 109 16.80 22.83 -44.51
C ASN A 109 18.05 23.64 -44.14
N GLY A 110 19.18 22.96 -43.99
CA GLY A 110 20.44 23.54 -43.54
C GLY A 110 20.55 23.77 -42.02
N SER A 111 19.50 23.51 -41.24
CA SER A 111 19.59 23.60 -39.77
C SER A 111 20.35 22.40 -39.21
N VAL A 112 21.27 22.66 -38.28
CA VAL A 112 21.93 21.61 -37.51
C VAL A 112 20.99 21.16 -36.39
N VAL A 113 20.75 19.86 -36.29
CA VAL A 113 19.84 19.27 -35.33
C VAL A 113 20.49 18.11 -34.59
N SER A 114 20.05 17.91 -33.35
CA SER A 114 20.26 16.69 -32.59
C SER A 114 18.96 15.90 -32.58
N LEU A 115 19.00 14.65 -33.01
CA LEU A 115 17.87 13.73 -33.01
C LEU A 115 18.17 12.54 -32.10
N SER A 116 17.27 12.27 -31.16
CA SER A 116 17.38 11.13 -30.24
C SER A 116 16.14 10.25 -30.35
N GLY A 117 16.30 8.98 -30.67
CA GLY A 117 15.15 8.08 -30.85
C GLY A 117 15.54 6.63 -31.10
N LYS A 118 14.52 5.78 -31.18
CA LYS A 118 14.70 4.38 -31.54
C LYS A 118 14.83 4.24 -33.05
N VAL A 119 15.76 3.40 -33.47
CA VAL A 119 15.99 3.03 -34.87
C VAL A 119 15.09 1.84 -35.22
N ASP A 120 14.34 2.00 -36.31
CA ASP A 120 13.51 0.96 -36.92
C ASP A 120 14.13 0.55 -38.27
N ASP A 121 13.94 -0.70 -38.68
CA ASP A 121 14.48 -1.28 -39.92
C ASP A 121 13.41 -1.77 -40.90
N LYS A 122 12.12 -1.66 -40.55
CA LYS A 122 11.02 -2.26 -41.33
C LYS A 122 10.98 -1.83 -42.80
N TYR A 123 11.56 -0.67 -43.13
CA TYR A 123 11.68 -0.13 -44.49
C TYR A 123 13.03 0.59 -44.73
N GLY A 124 14.10 0.13 -44.08
CA GLY A 124 15.43 0.79 -44.01
C GLY A 124 15.67 1.48 -42.67
N LEU A 125 16.88 1.96 -42.41
CA LEU A 125 17.22 2.61 -41.13
C LEU A 125 16.57 3.99 -41.04
N PHE A 126 15.58 4.14 -40.16
CA PHE A 126 14.99 5.42 -39.83
C PHE A 126 14.68 5.58 -38.34
N LEU A 127 14.68 6.82 -37.89
CA LEU A 127 14.24 7.20 -36.54
C LEU A 127 12.74 7.46 -36.54
N VAL A 128 12.02 6.78 -35.65
CA VAL A 128 10.55 6.95 -35.51
C VAL A 128 10.23 7.88 -34.36
N ASN A 129 9.48 8.95 -34.66
CA ASN A 129 9.12 10.03 -33.74
C ASN A 129 10.30 10.49 -32.84
N PRO A 130 11.51 10.73 -33.38
CA PRO A 130 12.64 11.09 -32.54
C PRO A 130 12.40 12.42 -31.84
N MET A 131 12.92 12.53 -30.62
CA MET A 131 13.07 13.82 -29.98
C MET A 131 14.05 14.66 -30.79
N TYR A 132 13.73 15.93 -30.99
CA TYR A 132 14.55 16.84 -31.77
C TYR A 132 14.95 18.06 -30.98
N GLU A 133 16.13 18.57 -31.29
CA GLU A 133 16.60 19.86 -30.81
C GLU A 133 17.39 20.56 -31.91
N VAL A 134 17.03 21.81 -32.21
CA VAL A 134 17.80 22.64 -33.14
C VAL A 134 19.00 23.20 -32.39
N ILE A 135 20.19 22.92 -32.89
CA ILE A 135 21.44 23.37 -32.29
C ILE A 135 21.74 24.76 -32.85
N GLY A 136 21.68 25.77 -31.98
CA GLY A 136 22.10 27.13 -32.32
C GLY A 136 23.62 27.33 -32.20
N ASN A 137 24.08 28.57 -32.03
CA ASN A 137 25.50 28.88 -31.82
C ASN A 137 26.09 28.29 -30.52
N GLY A 138 25.23 27.85 -29.59
CA GLY A 138 25.64 27.10 -28.39
C GLY A 138 25.73 25.61 -28.70
N ASN A 139 26.92 25.02 -28.50
CA ASN A 139 27.19 23.61 -28.80
C ASN A 139 26.56 22.59 -27.83
N ILE A 140 25.76 23.04 -26.85
CA ILE A 140 25.23 22.22 -25.74
C ILE A 140 23.74 21.99 -25.91
N THR A 141 23.31 20.73 -25.87
CA THR A 141 21.91 20.32 -26.04
C THR A 141 21.13 20.26 -24.73
N LYS A 142 19.98 20.92 -24.73
CA LYS A 142 18.76 20.88 -23.89
C LYS A 142 18.18 19.54 -23.49
N HIS A 143 17.88 18.77 -24.51
CA HIS A 143 16.81 17.80 -24.49
C HIS A 143 17.21 16.50 -25.20
N THR A 144 18.45 16.44 -25.68
CA THR A 144 19.07 15.35 -26.43
C THR A 144 20.54 15.26 -26.04
N GLY A 145 21.21 14.13 -26.32
CA GLY A 145 22.67 14.02 -26.14
C GLY A 145 23.14 13.96 -24.69
N ARG A 146 22.22 13.73 -23.74
CA ARG A 146 22.48 13.60 -22.30
C ARG A 146 21.39 12.78 -21.64
N ILE A 147 21.56 12.48 -20.37
CA ILE A 147 20.49 11.93 -19.55
C ILE A 147 19.44 13.03 -19.35
N VAL A 148 18.19 12.74 -19.72
CA VAL A 148 17.10 13.73 -19.65
C VAL A 148 16.03 13.30 -18.65
N PRO A 149 15.63 14.20 -17.74
CA PRO A 149 14.54 13.91 -16.81
C PRO A 149 13.19 13.88 -17.54
N ILE A 150 12.30 13.01 -17.08
CA ILE A 150 10.92 12.87 -17.54
C ILE A 150 10.01 13.17 -16.35
N TYR A 151 9.19 14.20 -16.52
CA TYR A 151 8.26 14.68 -15.50
C TYR A 151 6.82 14.34 -15.84
N SER A 152 5.95 14.32 -14.84
CA SER A 152 4.50 14.21 -15.04
C SER A 152 3.98 15.40 -15.87
N LEU A 153 3.03 15.12 -16.77
CA LEU A 153 2.43 16.11 -17.65
C LEU A 153 0.92 16.19 -17.40
N THR A 154 0.41 17.42 -17.32
CA THR A 154 -1.03 17.71 -17.19
C THR A 154 -1.38 18.86 -18.12
N GLY A 155 -2.58 18.82 -18.71
CA GLY A 155 -3.09 19.89 -19.57
C GLY A 155 -2.16 20.19 -20.75
N GLY A 156 -1.74 21.45 -20.88
CA GLY A 156 -0.86 21.93 -21.96
C GLY A 156 0.64 21.84 -21.65
N LEU A 157 1.04 21.18 -20.56
CA LEU A 157 2.44 21.05 -20.19
C LEU A 157 3.20 20.09 -21.13
N THR A 158 4.45 20.45 -21.41
CA THR A 158 5.37 19.62 -22.22
C THR A 158 6.65 19.39 -21.44
N GLN A 159 7.37 18.31 -21.74
CA GLN A 159 8.67 18.02 -21.11
C GLN A 159 9.65 19.19 -21.24
N LYS A 160 9.62 19.91 -22.37
CA LYS A 160 10.46 21.08 -22.62
C LYS A 160 10.19 22.20 -21.61
N VAL A 161 8.92 22.48 -21.32
CA VAL A 161 8.53 23.51 -20.33
C VAL A 161 8.90 23.05 -18.93
N ARG A 162 8.57 21.81 -18.54
CA ARG A 162 8.90 21.24 -17.22
C ARG A 162 10.40 21.33 -16.94
N ARG A 163 11.24 20.88 -17.89
CA ARG A 163 12.69 20.98 -17.80
C ARG A 163 13.21 22.41 -17.71
N SER A 164 12.61 23.35 -18.43
CA SER A 164 13.01 24.75 -18.35
C SER A 164 12.73 25.34 -16.98
N VAL A 165 11.61 24.98 -16.35
CA VAL A 165 11.28 25.43 -14.98
C VAL A 165 12.21 24.76 -13.96
N ALA A 166 12.48 23.46 -14.10
CA ALA A 166 13.45 22.75 -13.25
C ALA A 166 14.89 23.30 -13.39
N GLU A 167 15.30 23.73 -14.59
CA GLU A 167 16.60 24.39 -14.78
C GLU A 167 16.63 25.76 -14.08
N SER A 168 15.53 26.52 -14.15
CA SER A 168 15.42 27.80 -13.43
C SER A 168 15.36 27.63 -11.91
N SER A 169 14.78 26.55 -11.38
CA SER A 169 14.76 26.31 -9.95
C SER A 169 16.15 25.98 -9.39
N LEU A 170 17.01 25.33 -10.19
CA LEU A 170 18.40 25.03 -9.81
C LEU A 170 19.27 26.26 -9.64
N GLU A 171 18.90 27.42 -10.20
CA GLU A 171 19.61 28.69 -9.92
C GLU A 171 19.58 29.04 -8.42
N GLY A 172 18.55 28.58 -7.70
CA GLY A 172 18.39 28.75 -6.25
C GLY A 172 18.85 27.57 -5.41
N VAL A 173 19.52 26.56 -5.99
CA VAL A 173 19.83 25.32 -5.26
C VAL A 173 20.68 25.55 -4.00
N TYR A 174 21.54 26.57 -4.01
CA TYR A 174 22.39 26.96 -2.87
C TYR A 174 21.66 27.80 -1.81
N GLU A 175 20.44 28.27 -2.10
CA GLU A 175 19.57 28.89 -1.09
C GLU A 175 18.94 27.84 -0.16
N VAL A 176 18.86 26.58 -0.61
CA VAL A 176 18.36 25.46 0.21
C VAL A 176 19.43 25.00 1.18
N LYS A 177 19.21 25.19 2.49
CA LYS A 177 20.14 24.71 3.51
C LYS A 177 20.19 23.18 3.54
N ASP A 178 21.39 22.60 3.57
CA ASP A 178 21.55 21.17 3.86
C ASP A 178 21.30 20.94 5.35
N TRP A 179 20.15 20.35 5.64
CA TRP A 179 19.64 20.16 7.00
C TRP A 179 20.08 18.83 7.61
N LEU A 180 20.66 17.93 6.81
CA LEU A 180 21.10 16.64 7.33
C LEU A 180 22.37 16.83 8.18
N PRO A 181 22.42 16.28 9.40
CA PRO A 181 23.59 16.36 10.25
C PRO A 181 24.89 15.89 9.58
N GLY A 182 25.97 16.64 9.80
CA GLY A 182 27.27 16.37 9.17
C GLY A 182 27.89 15.02 9.52
N GLY A 183 27.55 14.44 10.68
CA GLY A 183 27.94 13.07 11.04
C GLY A 183 27.39 12.04 10.06
N ILE A 184 26.08 12.10 9.78
CA ILE A 184 25.41 11.19 8.84
C ILE A 184 25.98 11.36 7.43
N LEU A 185 26.20 12.60 6.98
CA LEU A 185 26.80 12.86 5.68
C LEU A 185 28.17 12.18 5.50
N LYS A 186 28.99 12.19 6.56
CA LYS A 186 30.33 11.61 6.54
C LYS A 186 30.30 10.09 6.61
N ASP A 187 29.51 9.54 7.53
CA ASP A 187 29.46 8.10 7.83
C ASP A 187 28.82 7.30 6.69
N GLU A 188 27.77 7.84 6.07
CA GLU A 188 27.07 7.22 4.94
C GLU A 188 27.64 7.64 3.58
N HIS A 189 28.72 8.45 3.56
CA HIS A 189 29.34 8.98 2.33
C HIS A 189 28.36 9.69 1.39
N PHE A 190 27.36 10.35 1.97
CA PHE A 190 26.32 11.04 1.25
C PHE A 190 26.83 12.35 0.63
N VAL A 191 26.37 12.62 -0.60
CA VAL A 191 26.60 13.93 -1.24
C VAL A 191 25.78 15.02 -0.56
N SER A 192 26.19 16.28 -0.73
CA SER A 192 25.42 17.42 -0.23
C SER A 192 24.03 17.49 -0.88
N LEU A 193 23.06 18.07 -0.17
CA LEU A 193 21.70 18.27 -0.67
C LEU A 193 21.70 19.02 -2.01
N HIS A 194 22.56 20.02 -2.17
CA HIS A 194 22.65 20.78 -3.43
C HIS A 194 23.07 19.89 -4.61
N THR A 195 24.01 18.97 -4.37
CA THR A 195 24.50 18.03 -5.39
C THR A 195 23.40 17.02 -5.71
N ALA A 196 22.71 16.50 -4.70
CA ALA A 196 21.61 15.56 -4.91
C ALA A 196 20.44 16.20 -5.68
N LEU A 197 20.04 17.42 -5.34
CA LEU A 197 18.99 18.17 -6.06
C LEU A 197 19.41 18.46 -7.51
N SER A 198 20.67 18.81 -7.75
CA SER A 198 21.16 19.03 -9.11
C SER A 198 21.12 17.75 -9.94
N ASN A 199 21.60 16.64 -9.37
CA ASN A 199 21.75 15.37 -10.06
C ASN A 199 20.44 14.57 -10.19
N ILE A 200 19.45 14.78 -9.31
CA ILE A 200 18.12 14.18 -9.50
C ILE A 200 17.41 14.78 -10.71
N HIS A 201 17.62 16.08 -10.99
CA HIS A 201 17.02 16.74 -12.15
C HIS A 201 17.87 16.56 -13.42
N PHE A 202 19.17 16.84 -13.38
CA PHE A 202 20.05 16.82 -14.54
C PHE A 202 21.41 16.16 -14.23
N PRO A 203 21.44 14.83 -14.09
CA PRO A 203 22.69 14.10 -13.86
C PRO A 203 23.57 14.13 -15.12
N ASN A 204 24.90 14.16 -14.96
CA ASN A 204 25.80 13.97 -16.09
C ASN A 204 26.02 12.49 -16.40
N LYS A 205 25.93 11.64 -15.37
CA LYS A 205 26.07 10.18 -15.47
C LYS A 205 25.00 9.46 -14.64
N MET A 206 24.71 8.22 -14.99
CA MET A 206 23.71 7.43 -14.25
C MET A 206 24.14 7.16 -12.81
N GLU A 207 25.44 7.00 -12.55
CA GLU A 207 25.94 6.81 -11.18
C GLU A 207 25.69 8.04 -10.30
N GLU A 208 25.78 9.25 -10.86
CA GLU A 208 25.48 10.49 -10.13
C GLU A 208 24.00 10.61 -9.77
N TYR A 209 23.13 10.10 -10.65
CA TYR A 209 21.69 10.00 -10.40
C TYR A 209 21.39 9.01 -9.29
N GLU A 210 22.01 7.82 -9.31
CA GLU A 210 21.80 6.78 -8.31
C GLU A 210 22.18 7.26 -6.90
N VAL A 211 23.34 7.92 -6.77
CA VAL A 211 23.80 8.51 -5.51
C VAL A 211 22.86 9.62 -5.04
N ALA A 212 22.38 10.46 -5.94
CA ALA A 212 21.41 11.51 -5.62
C ALA A 212 20.06 10.96 -5.18
N LEU A 213 19.57 9.91 -5.86
CA LEU A 213 18.34 9.23 -5.53
C LEU A 213 18.43 8.59 -4.14
N GLU A 214 19.51 7.86 -3.85
CA GLU A 214 19.76 7.24 -2.55
C GLU A 214 19.75 8.29 -1.41
N ARG A 215 20.48 9.39 -1.60
CA ARG A 215 20.54 10.53 -0.66
C ARG A 215 19.15 11.10 -0.37
N LEU A 216 18.34 11.34 -1.40
CA LEU A 216 17.02 11.97 -1.27
C LEU A 216 15.98 11.00 -0.69
N LYS A 217 16.06 9.71 -1.03
CA LYS A 217 15.28 8.65 -0.38
C LYS A 217 15.58 8.58 1.11
N PHE A 218 16.86 8.59 1.49
CA PHE A 218 17.26 8.60 2.89
C PHE A 218 16.70 9.81 3.63
N ASN A 219 16.76 11.01 3.03
CA ASN A 219 16.17 12.22 3.60
C ASN A 219 14.69 12.03 3.96
N GLU A 220 13.93 11.50 3.00
CA GLU A 220 12.51 11.25 3.15
C GLU A 220 12.23 10.24 4.27
N PHE A 221 12.95 9.11 4.30
CA PHE A 221 12.80 8.12 5.37
C PHE A 221 13.21 8.67 6.73
N PHE A 222 14.31 9.41 6.82
CA PHE A 222 14.83 9.95 8.07
C PHE A 222 13.88 10.96 8.70
N LEU A 223 13.31 11.89 7.92
CA LEU A 223 12.29 12.83 8.42
C LEU A 223 11.06 12.10 8.96
N HIS A 224 10.58 11.10 8.22
CA HIS A 224 9.44 10.29 8.64
C HIS A 224 9.74 9.54 9.95
N GLN A 225 10.93 8.93 10.09
CA GLN A 225 11.34 8.23 11.31
C GLN A 225 11.49 9.17 12.52
N ILE A 226 11.99 10.40 12.31
CA ILE A 226 12.03 11.42 13.37
C ILE A 226 10.61 11.79 13.83
N LEU A 227 9.68 11.99 12.90
CA LEU A 227 8.28 12.31 13.23
C LEU A 227 7.62 11.20 14.05
N HIS A 228 7.76 9.94 13.63
CA HIS A 228 7.26 8.77 14.38
C HIS A 228 7.93 8.65 15.74
N GLY A 229 9.25 8.88 15.81
CA GLY A 229 10.00 8.88 17.07
C GLY A 229 9.51 9.93 18.05
N LYS A 230 9.22 11.15 17.58
CA LYS A 230 8.62 12.23 18.39
C LYS A 230 7.22 11.88 18.86
N ALA A 231 6.33 11.42 17.97
CA ALA A 231 4.98 11.00 18.33
C ALA A 231 4.98 9.86 19.37
N ARG A 232 5.90 8.91 19.24
CA ARG A 232 6.10 7.82 20.21
C ARG A 232 6.50 8.35 21.58
N ARG A 233 7.36 9.37 21.64
CA ARG A 233 7.82 9.98 22.89
C ARG A 233 6.74 10.81 23.55
N GLU A 234 6.01 11.61 22.79
CA GLU A 234 4.84 12.34 23.28
C GLU A 234 3.82 11.37 23.91
N LEU A 235 3.60 10.20 23.28
CA LEU A 235 2.75 9.17 23.87
C LEU A 235 3.31 8.61 25.17
N LYS A 236 4.62 8.33 25.24
CA LYS A 236 5.29 7.83 26.45
C LYS A 236 5.28 8.83 27.61
N GLN A 237 5.22 10.12 27.33
CA GLN A 237 5.08 11.16 28.36
C GLN A 237 3.68 11.16 29.00
N LYS A 238 2.67 10.57 28.34
CA LYS A 238 1.35 10.43 28.92
C LYS A 238 1.37 9.33 29.98
N VAL A 239 0.47 9.43 30.96
CA VAL A 239 0.31 8.42 32.02
C VAL A 239 -0.76 7.43 31.58
N ALA A 240 -0.46 6.13 31.70
CA ALA A 240 -1.38 5.04 31.40
C ALA A 240 -1.96 4.37 32.64
N SER A 241 -3.07 3.68 32.42
CA SER A 241 -3.71 2.80 33.39
C SER A 241 -2.83 1.60 33.73
N LYS A 242 -2.19 1.61 34.91
CA LYS A 242 -1.31 0.51 35.32
C LYS A 242 -2.09 -0.78 35.60
N ILE A 243 -1.82 -1.83 34.83
CA ILE A 243 -2.45 -3.15 34.97
C ILE A 243 -1.38 -4.19 35.33
N PRO A 244 -1.25 -4.57 36.62
CA PRO A 244 -0.27 -5.59 37.04
C PRO A 244 -0.59 -6.96 36.43
N PHE A 245 0.44 -7.76 36.19
CA PHE A 245 0.26 -9.13 35.72
C PHE A 245 -0.38 -10.00 36.81
N SER A 246 -1.54 -10.59 36.49
CA SER A 246 -2.19 -11.59 37.33
C SER A 246 -1.82 -12.99 36.85
N GLU A 247 -0.74 -13.54 37.41
CA GLU A 247 -0.25 -14.86 37.05
C GLU A 247 -1.31 -15.95 37.25
N THR A 248 -2.04 -15.91 38.37
CA THR A 248 -3.06 -16.90 38.72
C THR A 248 -4.20 -16.91 37.70
N LYS A 249 -4.78 -15.75 37.40
CA LYS A 249 -5.92 -15.62 36.47
C LYS A 249 -5.55 -16.01 35.05
N VAL A 250 -4.39 -15.58 34.57
CA VAL A 250 -3.93 -15.90 33.21
C VAL A 250 -3.60 -17.39 33.09
N LYS A 251 -2.98 -18.02 34.11
CA LYS A 251 -2.74 -19.47 34.10
C LYS A 251 -4.04 -20.28 34.14
N GLU A 252 -5.02 -19.89 34.96
CA GLU A 252 -6.35 -20.51 34.99
C GLU A 252 -7.06 -20.42 33.63
N ALA A 253 -6.99 -19.25 32.98
CA ALA A 253 -7.56 -19.05 31.65
C ALA A 253 -6.88 -19.93 30.60
N ILE A 254 -5.55 -20.00 30.59
CA ILE A 254 -4.79 -20.84 29.65
C ILE A 254 -5.07 -22.33 29.87
N ALA A 255 -5.19 -22.77 31.13
CA ALA A 255 -5.47 -24.16 31.45
C ALA A 255 -6.88 -24.62 31.02
N GLY A 256 -7.84 -23.69 30.91
CA GLY A 256 -9.19 -23.96 30.41
C GLY A 256 -9.31 -24.04 28.90
N LEU A 257 -8.27 -23.73 28.13
CA LEU A 257 -8.33 -23.74 26.67
C LEU A 257 -8.37 -25.17 26.10
N PRO A 258 -9.14 -25.41 25.03
CA PRO A 258 -9.19 -26.72 24.36
C PRO A 258 -7.94 -27.02 23.50
N PHE A 259 -6.95 -26.12 23.48
CA PHE A 259 -5.73 -26.23 22.70
C PHE A 259 -4.54 -25.62 23.46
N LYS A 260 -3.32 -25.95 23.03
CA LYS A 260 -2.10 -25.34 23.57
C LYS A 260 -1.75 -24.08 22.81
N LEU A 261 -1.29 -23.05 23.54
CA LEU A 261 -0.73 -21.86 22.91
C LEU A 261 0.61 -22.16 22.25
N THR A 262 0.83 -21.58 21.07
CA THR A 262 2.13 -21.58 20.38
C THR A 262 3.16 -20.76 21.16
N ASN A 263 4.45 -20.93 20.87
CA ASN A 263 5.48 -20.13 21.52
C ASN A 263 5.39 -18.67 21.07
N ALA A 264 5.04 -18.42 19.80
CA ALA A 264 4.79 -17.07 19.30
C ALA A 264 3.64 -16.38 20.06
N GLN A 265 2.52 -17.07 20.30
CA GLN A 265 1.39 -16.56 21.10
C GLN A 265 1.81 -16.25 22.55
N LYS A 266 2.60 -17.12 23.19
CA LYS A 266 3.10 -16.90 24.56
C LYS A 266 4.03 -15.69 24.64
N LYS A 267 4.96 -15.55 23.70
CA LYS A 267 5.87 -14.39 23.62
C LYS A 267 5.09 -13.10 23.40
N ALA A 268 4.13 -13.11 22.48
CA ALA A 268 3.28 -11.95 22.19
C ALA A 268 2.44 -11.54 23.40
N LEU A 269 1.79 -12.50 24.08
CA LEU A 269 1.02 -12.25 25.30
C LEU A 269 1.90 -11.68 26.41
N TRP A 270 3.09 -12.25 26.61
CA TRP A 270 4.02 -11.74 27.62
C TRP A 270 4.45 -10.31 27.34
N ALA A 271 4.75 -9.96 26.09
CA ALA A 271 5.09 -8.59 25.70
C ALA A 271 3.92 -7.62 25.96
N VAL A 272 2.70 -8.00 25.58
CA VAL A 272 1.48 -7.20 25.85
C VAL A 272 1.30 -6.97 27.34
N VAL A 273 1.31 -8.03 28.14
CA VAL A 273 1.14 -7.94 29.59
C VAL A 273 2.24 -7.08 30.22
N LYS A 274 3.51 -7.24 29.80
CA LYS A 274 4.62 -6.46 30.35
C LYS A 274 4.53 -4.97 30.04
N ASP A 275 4.01 -4.61 28.87
CA ASP A 275 3.75 -3.21 28.56
C ASP A 275 2.57 -2.65 29.37
N MET A 276 1.53 -3.46 29.61
CA MET A 276 0.39 -3.08 30.45
C MET A 276 0.77 -2.84 31.93
N GLU A 277 1.90 -3.41 32.40
CA GLU A 277 2.41 -3.16 33.76
C GLU A 277 3.13 -1.80 33.91
N ARG A 278 3.46 -1.14 32.79
CA ARG A 278 4.19 0.14 32.79
C ARG A 278 3.26 1.32 33.03
N THR A 279 3.84 2.46 33.39
CA THR A 279 3.15 3.74 33.53
C THR A 279 2.99 4.47 32.19
N GLU A 280 3.62 3.97 31.13
CA GLU A 280 3.54 4.51 29.76
C GLU A 280 2.45 3.77 28.98
N PRO A 281 1.66 4.45 28.12
CA PRO A 281 0.65 3.79 27.29
C PRO A 281 1.28 2.79 26.34
N MET A 282 0.73 1.57 26.33
CA MET A 282 1.09 0.59 25.32
C MET A 282 0.50 1.03 23.98
N ASN A 283 1.31 0.99 22.93
CA ASN A 283 0.88 1.18 21.55
C ASN A 283 1.54 0.07 20.73
N ARG A 284 0.85 -1.08 20.62
CA ARG A 284 1.45 -2.32 20.11
C ARG A 284 0.67 -2.87 18.93
N LEU A 285 1.38 -3.27 17.88
CA LEU A 285 0.85 -4.02 16.75
C LEU A 285 1.10 -5.52 16.96
N LEU A 286 0.02 -6.26 17.14
CA LEU A 286 0.01 -7.73 17.08
C LEU A 286 -0.25 -8.16 15.64
N GLU A 287 0.79 -8.68 15.01
CA GLU A 287 0.77 -9.06 13.62
C GLU A 287 0.89 -10.57 13.49
N GLY A 288 0.06 -11.15 12.64
CA GLY A 288 0.09 -12.57 12.35
C GLY A 288 -0.83 -12.89 11.21
N ASP A 289 -0.59 -14.01 10.55
CA ASP A 289 -1.45 -14.46 9.46
C ASP A 289 -2.89 -14.78 9.95
N VAL A 290 -3.84 -14.90 9.02
CA VAL A 290 -5.20 -15.35 9.29
C VAL A 290 -5.14 -16.70 10.01
N GLY A 291 -5.77 -16.82 11.18
CA GLY A 291 -5.83 -18.06 11.95
C GLY A 291 -4.60 -18.38 12.82
N THR A 292 -3.66 -17.45 13.02
CA THR A 292 -2.56 -17.61 14.00
C THR A 292 -3.00 -17.37 15.45
N GLY A 293 -4.28 -17.07 15.70
CA GLY A 293 -4.81 -16.87 17.04
C GLY A 293 -4.61 -15.48 17.62
N LYS A 294 -4.61 -14.41 16.81
CA LYS A 294 -4.53 -13.02 17.31
C LYS A 294 -5.60 -12.72 18.39
N THR A 295 -6.84 -13.15 18.15
CA THR A 295 -7.96 -12.97 19.08
C THR A 295 -7.74 -13.63 20.43
N ILE A 296 -7.03 -14.77 20.50
CA ILE A 296 -6.77 -15.44 21.79
C ILE A 296 -5.79 -14.62 22.65
N VAL A 297 -4.78 -14.01 22.03
CA VAL A 297 -3.82 -13.13 22.72
C VAL A 297 -4.54 -11.90 23.28
N ALA A 298 -5.42 -11.28 22.47
CA ALA A 298 -6.24 -10.14 22.90
C ALA A 298 -7.19 -10.50 24.06
N ALA A 299 -7.84 -11.66 24.01
CA ALA A 299 -8.73 -12.12 25.08
C ALA A 299 -7.98 -12.40 26.39
N LEU A 300 -6.81 -13.04 26.33
CA LEU A 300 -5.98 -13.27 27.52
C LEU A 300 -5.45 -11.97 28.13
N ALA A 301 -5.14 -10.96 27.30
CA ALA A 301 -4.81 -9.62 27.76
C ALA A 301 -6.01 -8.93 28.46
N ALA A 302 -7.23 -9.11 27.93
CA ALA A 302 -8.45 -8.62 28.57
C ALA A 302 -8.69 -9.30 29.93
N ILE A 303 -8.47 -10.61 30.05
CA ILE A 303 -8.55 -11.34 31.34
C ILE A 303 -7.56 -10.76 32.35
N ASN A 304 -6.34 -10.43 31.92
CA ASN A 304 -5.35 -9.77 32.79
C ASN A 304 -5.84 -8.39 33.27
N ALA A 305 -6.46 -7.60 32.39
CA ALA A 305 -7.06 -6.31 32.73
C ALA A 305 -8.19 -6.47 33.78
N THR A 306 -9.09 -7.42 33.56
CA THR A 306 -10.22 -7.71 34.46
C THR A 306 -9.77 -8.16 35.84
N ALA A 307 -8.62 -8.86 35.95
CA ALA A 307 -8.06 -9.25 37.24
C ALA A 307 -7.75 -8.06 38.17
N SER A 308 -7.54 -6.87 37.61
CA SER A 308 -7.31 -5.62 38.34
C SER A 308 -8.52 -4.66 38.30
N GLY A 309 -9.70 -5.16 37.91
CA GLY A 309 -10.94 -4.40 37.84
C GLY A 309 -11.05 -3.46 36.63
N TRP A 310 -10.23 -3.65 35.61
CA TRP A 310 -10.30 -2.88 34.36
C TRP A 310 -11.18 -3.59 33.32
N GLN A 311 -11.91 -2.78 32.58
CA GLN A 311 -12.70 -3.18 31.42
C GLN A 311 -11.84 -3.13 30.17
N SER A 312 -12.20 -3.94 29.18
CA SER A 312 -11.57 -3.99 27.87
C SER A 312 -12.61 -3.79 26.75
N ALA A 313 -12.16 -3.26 25.62
CA ALA A 313 -12.97 -3.11 24.42
C ALA A 313 -12.28 -3.72 23.19
N ILE A 314 -12.98 -4.53 22.40
CA ILE A 314 -12.53 -5.00 21.08
C ILE A 314 -13.38 -4.32 20.00
N LEU A 315 -12.72 -3.57 19.13
CA LEU A 315 -13.32 -3.00 17.93
C LEU A 315 -13.16 -3.97 16.77
N ALA A 316 -14.29 -4.52 16.33
CA ALA A 316 -14.39 -5.38 15.15
C ALA A 316 -14.89 -4.58 13.93
N PRO A 317 -14.41 -4.87 12.72
CA PRO A 317 -14.75 -4.08 11.54
C PRO A 317 -16.20 -4.26 11.09
N THR A 318 -16.85 -5.38 11.45
CA THR A 318 -18.26 -5.65 11.12
C THR A 318 -19.03 -6.27 12.28
N GLU A 319 -20.36 -6.15 12.23
CA GLU A 319 -21.25 -6.71 13.26
C GLU A 319 -21.20 -8.24 13.31
N ILE A 320 -20.97 -8.90 12.16
CA ILE A 320 -20.82 -10.36 12.08
C ILE A 320 -19.58 -10.80 12.86
N LEU A 321 -18.44 -10.13 12.64
CA LEU A 321 -17.21 -10.43 13.35
C LEU A 321 -17.30 -10.16 14.84
N ALA A 322 -17.96 -9.05 15.23
CA ALA A 322 -18.20 -8.75 16.64
C ALA A 322 -18.98 -9.88 17.33
N ASP A 323 -20.03 -10.37 16.69
CA ASP A 323 -20.87 -11.45 17.25
C ASP A 323 -20.12 -12.79 17.29
N GLN A 324 -19.36 -13.10 16.24
CA GLN A 324 -18.55 -14.32 16.18
C GLN A 324 -17.46 -14.33 17.26
N HIS A 325 -16.72 -13.24 17.42
CA HIS A 325 -15.72 -13.10 18.49
C HIS A 325 -16.40 -13.27 19.85
N ALA A 326 -17.55 -12.64 20.08
CA ALA A 326 -18.26 -12.78 21.34
C ALA A 326 -18.76 -14.20 21.59
N MET A 327 -19.29 -14.90 20.60
CA MET A 327 -19.72 -16.30 20.74
C MET A 327 -18.54 -17.21 21.07
N SER A 328 -17.44 -17.10 20.32
CA SER A 328 -16.24 -17.92 20.54
C SER A 328 -15.65 -17.67 21.93
N LEU A 329 -15.52 -16.40 22.33
CA LEU A 329 -14.95 -16.03 23.62
C LEU A 329 -15.87 -16.36 24.79
N ASN A 330 -17.20 -16.22 24.64
CA ASN A 330 -18.14 -16.67 25.68
C ASN A 330 -18.03 -18.18 25.90
N LYS A 331 -17.88 -18.98 24.82
CA LYS A 331 -17.72 -20.42 24.94
C LYS A 331 -16.40 -20.81 25.61
N MET A 332 -15.31 -20.09 25.34
CA MET A 332 -13.98 -20.40 25.90
C MET A 332 -13.78 -19.89 27.32
N PHE A 333 -14.37 -18.74 27.66
CA PHE A 333 -14.10 -18.02 28.91
C PHE A 333 -15.36 -17.79 29.75
N ALA A 334 -16.35 -18.66 29.60
CA ALA A 334 -17.56 -18.66 30.41
C ALA A 334 -17.20 -18.63 31.92
N GLY A 335 -17.74 -17.64 32.65
CA GLY A 335 -17.49 -17.48 34.08
C GLY A 335 -16.15 -16.80 34.44
N GLN A 336 -15.27 -16.53 33.47
CA GLN A 336 -14.06 -15.73 33.68
C GLN A 336 -14.24 -14.28 33.19
N LEU A 337 -15.07 -14.06 32.18
CA LEU A 337 -15.41 -12.75 31.64
C LEU A 337 -16.92 -12.59 31.45
N THR A 338 -17.43 -11.41 31.79
CA THR A 338 -18.74 -10.93 31.37
C THR A 338 -18.60 -10.21 30.04
N ILE A 339 -18.88 -10.92 28.95
CA ILE A 339 -18.68 -10.42 27.58
C ILE A 339 -19.98 -9.83 27.05
N ALA A 340 -19.91 -8.63 26.47
CA ALA A 340 -21.03 -7.98 25.82
C ALA A 340 -20.77 -7.71 24.33
N VAL A 341 -21.84 -7.69 23.54
CA VAL A 341 -21.82 -7.26 22.13
C VAL A 341 -22.54 -5.92 22.03
N PHE A 342 -21.88 -4.93 21.44
CA PHE A 342 -22.46 -3.61 21.19
C PHE A 342 -22.22 -3.16 19.75
N THR A 343 -23.25 -3.28 18.93
CA THR A 343 -23.23 -2.86 17.53
C THR A 343 -24.41 -1.94 17.24
N ARG A 344 -24.58 -1.50 15.99
CA ARG A 344 -25.71 -0.64 15.62
C ARG A 344 -27.02 -1.40 15.78
N THR A 345 -27.03 -2.68 15.39
CA THR A 345 -28.23 -3.53 15.37
C THR A 345 -28.35 -4.45 16.60
N LYS A 346 -27.25 -5.02 17.09
CA LYS A 346 -27.24 -6.01 18.19
C LYS A 346 -26.72 -5.44 19.50
N ARG A 347 -27.38 -5.79 20.61
CA ARG A 347 -26.99 -5.45 21.99
C ARG A 347 -27.24 -6.63 22.91
N ARG A 348 -26.18 -7.20 23.46
CA ARG A 348 -26.25 -8.45 24.25
C ARG A 348 -25.23 -8.41 25.38
N VAL A 349 -25.58 -8.95 26.54
CA VAL A 349 -24.65 -9.20 27.67
C VAL A 349 -24.71 -10.69 27.98
N GLY A 350 -23.59 -11.39 27.89
CA GLY A 350 -23.57 -12.86 27.87
C GLY A 350 -24.42 -13.35 26.70
N GLU A 351 -25.42 -14.19 26.97
CA GLU A 351 -26.36 -14.67 25.96
C GLU A 351 -27.67 -13.86 25.88
N ARG A 352 -27.85 -12.86 26.77
CA ARG A 352 -29.12 -12.15 26.92
C ARG A 352 -29.17 -10.83 26.14
N GLU A 353 -30.20 -10.65 25.31
CA GLU A 353 -30.48 -9.35 24.69
C GLU A 353 -30.88 -8.29 25.73
N VAL A 354 -30.37 -7.08 25.55
CA VAL A 354 -30.60 -5.96 26.46
C VAL A 354 -30.96 -4.69 25.70
N THR A 355 -31.70 -3.80 26.37
CA THR A 355 -31.97 -2.46 25.82
C THR A 355 -30.70 -1.61 25.78
N LYS A 356 -30.67 -0.58 24.92
CA LYS A 356 -29.53 0.35 24.84
C LYS A 356 -29.23 0.99 26.21
N LYS A 357 -30.27 1.40 26.95
CA LYS A 357 -30.10 2.01 28.28
C LYS A 357 -29.44 1.03 29.25
N GLN A 358 -29.94 -0.20 29.34
CA GLN A 358 -29.35 -1.24 30.20
C GLN A 358 -27.90 -1.56 29.85
N MET A 359 -27.56 -1.58 28.56
CA MET A 359 -26.18 -1.80 28.10
C MET A 359 -25.24 -0.68 28.55
N LEU A 360 -25.65 0.58 28.32
CA LEU A 360 -24.84 1.74 28.71
C LEU A 360 -24.70 1.83 30.22
N ASP A 361 -25.78 1.58 30.97
CA ASP A 361 -25.75 1.53 32.44
C ASP A 361 -24.83 0.39 32.93
N ALA A 362 -24.83 -0.77 32.27
CA ALA A 362 -23.96 -1.89 32.64
C ALA A 362 -22.48 -1.60 32.37
N LEU A 363 -22.16 -0.91 31.26
CA LEU A 363 -20.80 -0.46 30.94
C LEU A 363 -20.30 0.57 31.96
N ALA A 364 -21.10 1.61 32.22
CA ALA A 364 -20.76 2.69 33.13
C ALA A 364 -20.63 2.25 34.60
N ASN A 365 -21.33 1.18 34.99
CA ASN A 365 -21.23 0.60 36.34
C ASN A 365 -20.23 -0.55 36.47
N GLY A 366 -19.43 -0.83 35.43
CA GLY A 366 -18.38 -1.86 35.50
C GLY A 366 -18.91 -3.29 35.56
N LYS A 367 -20.15 -3.56 35.12
CA LYS A 367 -20.75 -4.91 35.12
C LYS A 367 -20.36 -5.75 33.90
N ILE A 368 -19.61 -5.17 32.97
CA ILE A 368 -19.17 -5.80 31.73
C ILE A 368 -17.65 -5.74 31.72
N ASP A 369 -17.00 -6.89 31.64
CA ASP A 369 -15.54 -6.99 31.68
C ASP A 369 -14.93 -6.74 30.29
N LEU A 370 -15.58 -7.25 29.25
CA LEU A 370 -15.15 -7.12 27.86
C LEU A 370 -16.35 -6.76 26.98
N VAL A 371 -16.24 -5.67 26.23
CA VAL A 371 -17.22 -5.33 25.19
C VAL A 371 -16.63 -5.51 23.80
N ILE A 372 -17.37 -6.15 22.90
CA ILE A 372 -17.00 -6.34 21.51
C ILE A 372 -18.00 -5.60 20.64
N GLY A 373 -17.53 -4.71 19.77
CA GLY A 373 -18.42 -3.85 19.02
C GLY A 373 -17.79 -3.25 17.79
N THR A 374 -18.62 -2.58 17.00
CA THR A 374 -18.17 -1.83 15.82
C THR A 374 -17.88 -0.38 16.20
N HIS A 375 -17.79 0.51 15.22
CA HIS A 375 -17.73 1.98 15.42
C HIS A 375 -18.85 2.52 16.34
N ALA A 376 -19.91 1.75 16.62
CA ALA A 376 -20.92 2.09 17.63
C ALA A 376 -20.30 2.36 19.01
N LEU A 377 -19.22 1.65 19.39
CA LEU A 377 -18.49 1.88 20.64
C LEU A 377 -17.80 3.26 20.68
N LEU A 378 -17.58 3.88 19.52
CA LEU A 378 -17.00 5.21 19.37
C LEU A 378 -18.03 6.33 19.48
N SER A 379 -19.27 6.05 19.91
CA SER A 379 -20.30 7.09 20.10
C SER A 379 -20.16 7.76 21.47
N ASP A 380 -20.34 9.09 21.56
CA ASP A 380 -20.04 9.88 22.78
C ASP A 380 -20.82 9.49 24.03
N ASN A 381 -21.92 8.75 23.86
CA ASN A 381 -22.75 8.24 24.95
C ASN A 381 -22.27 6.90 25.54
N VAL A 382 -21.19 6.32 25.03
CA VAL A 382 -20.61 5.08 25.54
C VAL A 382 -19.53 5.43 26.58
N LEU A 383 -19.92 5.35 27.85
CA LEU A 383 -19.05 5.60 29.00
C LEU A 383 -18.67 4.27 29.67
N PHE A 384 -17.40 4.12 30.00
CA PHE A 384 -16.86 2.99 30.76
C PHE A 384 -16.67 3.42 32.22
N ASN A 385 -16.70 2.45 33.13
CA ASN A 385 -16.31 2.67 34.52
C ASN A 385 -14.79 2.85 34.62
N ARG A 386 -14.03 1.87 34.12
CA ARG A 386 -12.56 1.87 34.13
C ARG A 386 -12.01 1.17 32.89
N LEU A 387 -11.78 1.89 31.81
CA LEU A 387 -11.26 1.30 30.56
C LEU A 387 -9.74 1.23 30.60
N GLY A 388 -9.18 0.02 30.58
CA GLY A 388 -7.73 -0.18 30.65
C GLY A 388 -7.09 -0.69 29.36
N LEU A 389 -7.86 -1.36 28.49
CA LEU A 389 -7.36 -1.95 27.24
C LEU A 389 -8.34 -1.76 26.09
N ILE A 390 -7.83 -1.26 24.98
CA ILE A 390 -8.52 -1.18 23.70
C ILE A 390 -7.80 -2.07 22.70
N VAL A 391 -8.55 -2.93 22.03
CA VAL A 391 -8.06 -3.78 20.96
C VAL A 391 -8.74 -3.37 19.66
N VAL A 392 -7.98 -3.14 18.60
CA VAL A 392 -8.52 -2.80 17.27
C VAL A 392 -8.20 -3.94 16.31
N ASP A 393 -9.22 -4.66 15.87
CA ASP A 393 -9.08 -5.72 14.87
C ASP A 393 -9.14 -5.13 13.45
N GLU A 394 -8.24 -5.56 12.56
CA GLU A 394 -8.06 -4.99 11.21
C GLU A 394 -7.92 -3.46 11.21
N GLN A 395 -6.90 -2.96 11.91
CA GLN A 395 -6.65 -1.52 12.13
C GLN A 395 -6.86 -0.64 10.89
N HIS A 396 -6.46 -1.10 9.71
CA HIS A 396 -6.54 -0.33 8.46
C HIS A 396 -7.97 0.09 8.06
N ARG A 397 -9.01 -0.51 8.65
CA ARG A 397 -10.41 -0.12 8.44
C ARG A 397 -10.87 1.02 9.35
N PHE A 398 -10.07 1.43 10.33
CA PHE A 398 -10.40 2.46 11.32
C PHE A 398 -9.52 3.70 11.13
N GLY A 399 -10.14 4.87 10.95
CA GLY A 399 -9.43 6.12 10.68
C GLY A 399 -8.61 6.64 11.88
N VAL A 400 -7.63 7.52 11.61
CA VAL A 400 -6.77 8.13 12.66
C VAL A 400 -7.58 8.83 13.75
N LYS A 401 -8.57 9.65 13.37
CA LYS A 401 -9.45 10.39 14.30
C LYS A 401 -10.30 9.47 15.19
N GLN A 402 -10.70 8.31 14.68
CA GLN A 402 -11.46 7.31 15.44
C GLN A 402 -10.62 6.67 16.54
N ARG A 403 -9.29 6.53 16.31
CA ARG A 403 -8.34 6.02 17.30
C ARG A 403 -8.04 7.05 18.41
N GLN A 404 -7.94 8.33 18.07
CA GLN A 404 -7.78 9.41 19.05
C GLN A 404 -9.02 9.54 19.94
N ALA A 405 -10.23 9.46 19.37
CA ALA A 405 -11.49 9.54 20.12
C ALA A 405 -11.67 8.47 21.22
N LEU A 406 -10.91 7.36 21.16
CA LEU A 406 -10.88 6.35 22.22
C LEU A 406 -9.84 6.66 23.31
N LYS A 407 -8.72 7.26 22.92
CA LYS A 407 -7.65 7.67 23.85
C LYS A 407 -8.11 8.83 24.73
N ASP A 408 -9.00 9.68 24.20
CA ASP A 408 -9.53 10.86 24.88
C ASP A 408 -10.79 10.56 25.71
N ARG A 409 -11.21 9.29 25.80
CA ARG A 409 -12.39 8.89 26.58
C ARG A 409 -12.01 8.52 28.01
N GLN A 410 -12.26 9.49 28.89
CA GLN A 410 -12.28 9.45 30.35
C GLN A 410 -11.55 8.26 31.01
N GLY A 411 -10.36 8.60 31.45
CA GLY A 411 -9.65 8.04 32.59
C GLY A 411 -8.72 9.10 33.17
N ASP A 412 -9.13 10.38 33.22
CA ASP A 412 -8.22 11.49 33.58
C ASP A 412 -7.60 11.35 34.99
N GLU A 413 -8.23 10.57 35.88
CA GLU A 413 -7.63 10.20 37.19
C GLU A 413 -6.78 8.92 37.15
N ASP A 414 -7.04 8.04 36.19
CA ASP A 414 -6.62 6.62 36.16
C ASP A 414 -5.67 6.30 34.98
N GLY A 415 -5.34 7.30 34.15
CA GLY A 415 -4.46 7.21 32.98
C GLY A 415 -5.17 6.83 31.68
N ILE A 416 -4.43 6.89 30.58
CA ILE A 416 -4.88 6.54 29.22
C ILE A 416 -4.90 5.01 29.06
N PRO A 417 -5.93 4.44 28.41
CA PRO A 417 -5.98 3.02 28.12
C PRO A 417 -4.86 2.55 27.19
N HIS A 418 -4.41 1.32 27.40
CA HIS A 418 -3.46 0.64 26.52
C HIS A 418 -4.10 0.29 25.17
N LEU A 419 -3.36 0.46 24.07
CA LEU A 419 -3.83 0.18 22.72
C LEU A 419 -3.09 -1.02 22.10
N LEU A 420 -3.86 -2.04 21.72
CA LEU A 420 -3.41 -3.22 20.99
C LEU A 420 -4.07 -3.27 19.61
N SER A 421 -3.32 -2.95 18.57
CA SER A 421 -3.80 -3.09 17.19
C SER A 421 -3.50 -4.49 16.67
N MET A 422 -4.42 -5.08 15.91
CA MET A 422 -4.25 -6.37 15.26
C MET A 422 -4.38 -6.20 13.74
N THR A 423 -3.55 -6.93 13.01
CA THR A 423 -3.70 -7.03 11.55
C THR A 423 -3.51 -8.46 11.08
N ALA A 424 -4.34 -8.89 10.13
CA ALA A 424 -4.17 -10.18 9.47
C ALA A 424 -3.38 -10.09 8.17
N THR A 425 -3.18 -8.89 7.61
CA THR A 425 -2.24 -8.70 6.50
C THR A 425 -0.83 -8.88 7.04
N PRO A 426 -0.06 -9.87 6.56
CA PRO A 426 1.37 -9.90 6.80
C PRO A 426 1.97 -8.67 6.11
N ILE A 427 2.65 -7.84 6.87
CA ILE A 427 3.27 -6.60 6.43
C ILE A 427 4.79 -6.87 6.40
N PRO A 428 5.46 -6.57 5.26
CA PRO A 428 6.91 -6.65 5.17
C PRO A 428 7.55 -5.92 6.35
N ARG A 429 8.65 -6.43 6.88
CA ARG A 429 9.29 -5.81 8.06
C ARG A 429 9.63 -4.34 7.81
N SER A 430 10.11 -4.00 6.61
CA SER A 430 10.40 -2.62 6.21
C SER A 430 9.15 -1.74 6.14
N LEU A 431 8.05 -2.28 5.61
CA LEU A 431 6.76 -1.60 5.54
C LEU A 431 6.23 -1.32 6.95
N ALA A 432 6.36 -2.26 7.88
CA ALA A 432 5.95 -2.07 9.27
C ALA A 432 6.77 -1.00 10.00
N LEU A 433 8.10 -0.97 9.79
CA LEU A 433 9.00 0.04 10.37
C LEU A 433 8.68 1.46 9.88
N VAL A 434 8.24 1.58 8.63
CA VAL A 434 7.79 2.87 8.10
C VAL A 434 6.39 3.20 8.60
N LEU A 435 5.40 2.37 8.28
CA LEU A 435 3.98 2.70 8.48
C LEU A 435 3.57 2.77 9.95
N TYR A 436 4.28 2.04 10.80
CA TYR A 436 3.94 1.86 12.20
C TYR A 436 5.18 1.98 13.09
N GLY A 437 6.14 2.84 12.71
CA GLY A 437 7.35 3.09 13.50
C GLY A 437 7.04 3.60 14.93
N ASP A 438 5.84 4.14 15.14
CA ASP A 438 5.31 4.50 16.46
C ASP A 438 4.83 3.31 17.30
N LEU A 439 4.60 2.13 16.70
CA LEU A 439 4.09 0.91 17.33
C LEU A 439 5.20 -0.07 17.69
N ASP A 440 5.15 -0.60 18.90
CA ASP A 440 5.90 -1.81 19.23
C ASP A 440 5.28 -3.03 18.53
N ARG A 441 6.10 -3.92 17.95
CA ARG A 441 5.60 -5.07 17.16
C ARG A 441 5.69 -6.38 17.92
N SER A 442 4.63 -7.19 17.84
CA SER A 442 4.62 -8.60 18.26
C SER A 442 4.22 -9.48 17.09
N LEU A 443 5.07 -10.43 16.73
CA LEU A 443 4.85 -11.34 15.61
C LEU A 443 4.29 -12.69 16.06
N LEU A 444 3.27 -13.16 15.35
CA LEU A 444 2.75 -14.53 15.40
C LEU A 444 3.13 -15.25 14.10
N ASP A 445 4.34 -15.80 14.08
CA ASP A 445 4.96 -16.53 12.97
C ASP A 445 4.74 -18.06 13.03
N GLU A 446 4.07 -18.54 14.07
CA GLU A 446 3.73 -19.95 14.26
C GLU A 446 2.22 -20.17 14.10
N TYR A 447 1.84 -21.16 13.27
CA TYR A 447 0.45 -21.63 13.19
C TYR A 447 0.13 -22.62 14.35
N PRO A 448 -1.12 -22.66 14.83
CA PRO A 448 -1.56 -23.68 15.79
C PRO A 448 -1.38 -25.11 15.26
N GLU A 449 -1.11 -26.06 16.16
CA GLU A 449 -1.01 -27.49 15.82
C GLU A 449 -2.32 -28.00 15.19
N GLY A 450 -2.21 -28.86 14.18
CA GLY A 450 -3.36 -29.46 13.47
C GLY A 450 -3.83 -28.72 12.22
N ARG A 451 -3.27 -27.54 11.90
CA ARG A 451 -3.61 -26.81 10.67
C ARG A 451 -3.07 -27.52 9.43
N GLN A 452 -3.96 -27.86 8.49
CA GLN A 452 -3.57 -28.47 7.23
C GLN A 452 -3.10 -27.42 6.21
N THR A 453 -2.16 -27.81 5.35
CA THR A 453 -1.69 -26.99 4.23
C THR A 453 -2.73 -26.95 3.12
N ILE A 454 -2.87 -25.79 2.48
CA ILE A 454 -3.85 -25.59 1.40
C ILE A 454 -3.17 -25.84 0.05
N ASP A 455 -3.55 -26.91 -0.64
CA ASP A 455 -2.98 -27.22 -1.95
C ASP A 455 -3.43 -26.18 -2.98
N THR A 456 -2.49 -25.38 -3.49
CA THR A 456 -2.76 -24.24 -4.36
C THR A 456 -2.35 -24.54 -5.79
N PHE A 457 -3.22 -24.28 -6.77
CA PHE A 457 -2.99 -24.56 -8.19
C PHE A 457 -3.35 -23.37 -9.06
N ILE A 458 -2.54 -23.11 -10.10
CA ILE A 458 -2.90 -22.19 -11.19
C ILE A 458 -3.76 -22.97 -12.19
N VAL A 459 -4.92 -22.42 -12.53
CA VAL A 459 -5.91 -23.04 -13.42
C VAL A 459 -5.98 -22.24 -14.72
N THR A 460 -5.73 -22.93 -15.83
CA THR A 460 -5.92 -22.37 -17.19
C THR A 460 -7.29 -22.77 -17.73
N ARG A 461 -7.79 -22.04 -18.74
CA ARG A 461 -9.07 -22.38 -19.40
C ARG A 461 -9.17 -23.84 -19.86
N SER A 462 -8.07 -24.40 -20.37
CA SER A 462 -8.01 -25.80 -20.83
C SER A 462 -8.22 -26.83 -19.71
N GLN A 463 -8.08 -26.43 -18.45
CA GLN A 463 -8.13 -27.29 -17.28
C GLN A 463 -9.37 -27.07 -16.40
N GLU A 464 -10.27 -26.14 -16.77
CA GLU A 464 -11.44 -25.75 -15.97
C GLU A 464 -12.27 -26.96 -15.53
N GLU A 465 -12.65 -27.83 -16.47
CA GLU A 465 -13.53 -28.97 -16.18
C GLU A 465 -12.92 -29.92 -15.15
N LYS A 466 -11.59 -30.10 -15.16
CA LYS A 466 -10.88 -30.91 -14.18
C LYS A 466 -11.03 -30.35 -12.76
N TYR A 467 -10.97 -29.03 -12.60
CA TYR A 467 -11.08 -28.38 -11.29
C TYR A 467 -12.53 -28.17 -10.87
N TYR A 468 -13.46 -27.98 -11.82
CA TYR A 468 -14.89 -28.03 -11.54
C TYR A 468 -15.32 -29.40 -11.03
N GLN A 469 -14.80 -30.49 -11.60
CA GLN A 469 -15.04 -31.83 -11.04
C GLN A 469 -14.55 -31.93 -9.59
N LYS A 470 -13.36 -31.43 -9.28
CA LYS A 470 -12.87 -31.41 -7.89
C LYS A 470 -13.76 -30.59 -6.95
N MET A 471 -14.32 -29.48 -7.42
CA MET A 471 -15.27 -28.68 -6.64
C MET A 471 -16.54 -29.49 -6.36
N ARG A 472 -17.09 -30.18 -7.38
CA ARG A 472 -18.25 -31.06 -7.21
C ARG A 472 -17.97 -32.18 -6.22
N ASP A 473 -16.83 -32.85 -6.33
CA ASP A 473 -16.43 -33.93 -5.41
C ASP A 473 -16.39 -33.45 -3.93
N GLN A 474 -16.02 -32.19 -3.69
CA GLN A 474 -16.04 -31.60 -2.34
C GLN A 474 -17.45 -31.29 -1.88
N ILE A 475 -18.29 -30.73 -2.75
CA ILE A 475 -19.70 -30.45 -2.44
C ILE A 475 -20.47 -31.74 -2.16
N ASP A 476 -20.27 -32.78 -2.98
CA ASP A 476 -20.89 -34.10 -2.81
C ASP A 476 -20.44 -34.79 -1.51
N ALA A 477 -19.26 -34.45 -1.00
CA ALA A 477 -18.76 -34.86 0.30
C ALA A 477 -19.31 -34.02 1.48
N GLY A 478 -20.27 -33.12 1.21
CA GLY A 478 -20.91 -32.25 2.20
C GLY A 478 -20.07 -31.02 2.60
N GLN A 479 -19.03 -30.69 1.85
CA GLN A 479 -18.21 -29.49 2.06
C GLN A 479 -18.72 -28.32 1.22
N GLN A 480 -18.22 -27.12 1.48
CA GLN A 480 -18.67 -25.90 0.82
C GLN A 480 -17.55 -25.23 0.02
N VAL A 481 -17.95 -24.44 -0.98
CA VAL A 481 -17.04 -23.81 -1.95
C VAL A 481 -17.22 -22.29 -1.96
N PHE A 482 -16.10 -21.57 -1.90
CA PHE A 482 -16.04 -20.14 -2.16
C PHE A 482 -15.58 -19.85 -3.59
N VAL A 483 -16.24 -18.90 -4.24
CA VAL A 483 -15.85 -18.36 -5.55
C VAL A 483 -15.69 -16.85 -5.44
N VAL A 484 -14.53 -16.32 -5.80
CA VAL A 484 -14.23 -14.89 -5.68
C VAL A 484 -13.97 -14.28 -7.05
N CYS A 485 -14.70 -13.21 -7.37
CA CYS A 485 -14.56 -12.47 -8.62
C CYS A 485 -14.06 -11.04 -8.36
N PRO A 486 -13.30 -10.43 -9.29
CA PRO A 486 -12.71 -9.11 -9.09
C PRO A 486 -13.70 -7.94 -9.24
N LEU A 487 -14.80 -8.11 -9.99
CA LEU A 487 -15.73 -7.02 -10.34
C LEU A 487 -17.20 -7.36 -10.05
N ILE A 488 -17.99 -6.32 -9.74
CA ILE A 488 -19.43 -6.42 -9.47
C ILE A 488 -20.27 -6.40 -10.77
N GLU A 489 -19.88 -5.58 -11.76
CA GLU A 489 -20.61 -5.34 -13.02
C GLU A 489 -19.66 -5.25 -14.22
N GLU A 490 -20.20 -5.36 -15.43
CA GLU A 490 -19.47 -5.16 -16.70
C GLU A 490 -18.74 -3.81 -16.69
N SER A 491 -17.43 -3.84 -16.90
CA SER A 491 -16.72 -2.65 -17.38
C SER A 491 -16.37 -2.91 -18.84
N ASP A 492 -16.95 -2.11 -19.74
CA ASP A 492 -16.80 -2.16 -21.20
C ASP A 492 -15.33 -2.13 -21.70
N ALA A 493 -14.35 -1.93 -20.80
CA ALA A 493 -12.94 -1.81 -21.15
C ALA A 493 -12.09 -3.07 -20.86
N LEU A 494 -12.53 -4.04 -20.04
CA LEU A 494 -11.60 -4.99 -19.40
C LEU A 494 -11.87 -6.50 -19.56
N GLY A 495 -13.01 -6.92 -20.13
CA GLY A 495 -13.27 -8.31 -20.54
C GLY A 495 -13.25 -9.35 -19.41
N VAL A 496 -13.67 -8.99 -18.19
CA VAL A 496 -13.72 -9.89 -17.02
C VAL A 496 -15.16 -10.22 -16.68
N GLN A 497 -15.42 -11.47 -16.28
CA GLN A 497 -16.75 -11.90 -15.84
C GLN A 497 -17.15 -11.21 -14.53
N SER A 498 -18.32 -10.58 -14.53
CA SER A 498 -18.94 -10.07 -13.31
C SER A 498 -19.38 -11.22 -12.38
N VAL A 499 -19.54 -10.95 -11.08
CA VAL A 499 -20.14 -11.91 -10.13
C VAL A 499 -21.45 -12.49 -10.66
N THR A 500 -22.26 -11.65 -11.31
CA THR A 500 -23.56 -12.04 -11.88
C THR A 500 -23.40 -12.98 -13.09
N GLU A 501 -22.41 -12.75 -13.96
CA GLU A 501 -22.11 -13.64 -15.07
C GLU A 501 -21.59 -15.00 -14.59
N VAL A 502 -20.63 -15.01 -13.66
CA VAL A 502 -20.11 -16.26 -13.09
C VAL A 502 -21.25 -17.04 -12.44
N TYR A 503 -22.13 -16.38 -11.69
CA TYR A 503 -23.31 -16.99 -11.12
C TYR A 503 -24.24 -17.59 -12.18
N ASN A 504 -24.62 -16.82 -13.20
CA ASN A 504 -25.49 -17.30 -14.27
C ASN A 504 -24.86 -18.49 -15.00
N ASN A 505 -23.57 -18.42 -15.31
CA ASN A 505 -22.82 -19.50 -15.96
C ASN A 505 -22.79 -20.77 -15.10
N PHE A 506 -22.59 -20.63 -13.79
CA PHE A 506 -22.48 -21.77 -12.88
C PHE A 506 -23.83 -22.44 -12.64
N VAL A 507 -24.88 -21.65 -12.44
CA VAL A 507 -26.25 -22.13 -12.23
C VAL A 507 -26.84 -22.75 -13.51
N GLN A 508 -26.51 -22.22 -14.69
CA GLN A 508 -26.99 -22.77 -15.97
C GLN A 508 -26.09 -23.87 -16.54
N GLY A 509 -24.89 -24.03 -15.97
CA GLY A 509 -23.85 -24.91 -16.51
C GLY A 509 -23.35 -25.94 -15.48
N PRO A 510 -22.04 -25.93 -15.13
CA PRO A 510 -21.37 -27.03 -14.47
C PRO A 510 -21.82 -27.31 -13.02
N PHE A 511 -22.61 -26.42 -12.41
CA PHE A 511 -23.05 -26.51 -11.02
C PHE A 511 -24.58 -26.37 -10.85
N ALA A 512 -25.36 -26.62 -11.91
CA ALA A 512 -26.82 -26.49 -11.90
C ALA A 512 -27.56 -27.33 -10.84
N ALA A 513 -26.91 -28.38 -10.32
CA ALA A 513 -27.47 -29.27 -9.30
C ALA A 513 -27.30 -28.77 -7.85
N TYR A 514 -26.57 -27.67 -7.62
CA TYR A 514 -26.17 -27.21 -6.29
C TYR A 514 -26.81 -25.87 -5.91
N ASN A 515 -26.90 -25.61 -4.61
CA ASN A 515 -27.42 -24.35 -4.08
C ASN A 515 -26.32 -23.30 -4.06
N ILE A 516 -26.45 -22.31 -4.93
CA ILE A 516 -25.45 -21.25 -5.11
C ILE A 516 -26.00 -19.92 -4.56
N GLY A 517 -25.25 -19.29 -3.66
CA GLY A 517 -25.52 -17.93 -3.18
C GLY A 517 -24.61 -16.89 -3.85
N VAL A 518 -25.07 -15.64 -3.84
CA VAL A 518 -24.30 -14.48 -4.35
C VAL A 518 -24.16 -13.42 -3.27
N LEU A 519 -22.95 -12.91 -3.08
CA LEU A 519 -22.68 -11.83 -2.13
C LEU A 519 -21.83 -10.73 -2.79
N HIS A 520 -22.32 -9.50 -2.86
CA HIS A 520 -21.53 -8.38 -3.39
C HIS A 520 -21.74 -7.09 -2.62
N GLY A 521 -20.86 -6.11 -2.85
CA GLY A 521 -20.81 -4.85 -2.10
C GLY A 521 -22.12 -4.06 -2.11
N LYS A 522 -22.87 -4.10 -3.22
CA LYS A 522 -24.15 -3.38 -3.39
C LYS A 522 -25.34 -3.94 -2.59
N LEU A 523 -25.26 -5.15 -2.03
CA LEU A 523 -26.36 -5.73 -1.23
C LEU A 523 -26.54 -4.97 0.08
N LYS A 524 -27.78 -4.87 0.56
CA LYS A 524 -28.08 -4.29 1.87
C LYS A 524 -27.48 -5.15 2.98
N ALA A 525 -27.17 -4.55 4.13
CA ALA A 525 -26.55 -5.26 5.25
C ALA A 525 -27.41 -6.45 5.74
N GLU A 526 -28.74 -6.29 5.77
CA GLU A 526 -29.67 -7.36 6.15
C GLU A 526 -29.62 -8.55 5.17
N GLU A 527 -29.53 -8.30 3.86
CA GLU A 527 -29.43 -9.33 2.83
C GLU A 527 -28.08 -10.08 2.93
N LYS A 528 -26.98 -9.34 3.11
CA LYS A 528 -25.65 -9.95 3.33
C LYS A 528 -25.65 -10.86 4.54
N ASN A 529 -26.22 -10.40 5.66
CA ASN A 529 -26.31 -11.17 6.89
C ASN A 529 -27.15 -12.44 6.68
N LYS A 530 -28.26 -12.35 5.94
CA LYS A 530 -29.11 -13.50 5.61
C LYS A 530 -28.33 -14.53 4.80
N ILE A 531 -27.72 -14.14 3.68
CA ILE A 531 -26.98 -15.06 2.80
C ILE A 531 -25.81 -15.73 3.55
N MET A 532 -25.07 -14.95 4.36
CA MET A 532 -24.00 -15.51 5.18
C MET A 532 -24.53 -16.49 6.23
N ALA A 533 -25.68 -16.22 6.86
CA ALA A 533 -26.28 -17.15 7.81
C ALA A 533 -26.69 -18.47 7.13
N GLN A 534 -27.24 -18.42 5.91
CA GLN A 534 -27.57 -19.60 5.13
C GLN A 534 -26.34 -20.41 4.75
N PHE A 535 -25.26 -19.73 4.36
CA PHE A 535 -23.99 -20.38 4.06
C PHE A 535 -23.37 -21.02 5.31
N VAL A 536 -23.37 -20.35 6.46
CA VAL A 536 -22.90 -20.94 7.73
C VAL A 536 -23.76 -22.15 8.15
N ALA A 537 -25.06 -22.12 7.88
CA ALA A 537 -25.99 -23.21 8.18
C ALA A 537 -25.91 -24.40 7.20
N CYS A 538 -24.99 -24.36 6.22
CA CYS A 538 -24.88 -25.36 5.15
C CYS A 538 -26.15 -25.50 4.27
N GLU A 539 -26.96 -24.44 4.16
CA GLU A 539 -28.09 -24.38 3.22
C GLU A 539 -27.62 -24.04 1.79
N LEU A 540 -26.43 -23.45 1.67
CA LEU A 540 -25.81 -23.08 0.41
C LEU A 540 -24.51 -23.87 0.26
N ASP A 541 -24.35 -24.57 -0.87
CA ASP A 541 -23.18 -25.37 -1.19
C ASP A 541 -22.01 -24.50 -1.66
N MET A 542 -22.34 -23.41 -2.37
CA MET A 542 -21.37 -22.50 -2.95
C MET A 542 -21.75 -21.05 -2.71
N LEU A 543 -20.76 -20.20 -2.41
CA LEU A 543 -20.93 -18.76 -2.29
C LEU A 543 -20.02 -18.01 -3.26
N ILE A 544 -20.62 -17.34 -4.23
CA ILE A 544 -19.94 -16.48 -5.21
C ILE A 544 -19.94 -15.05 -4.69
N SER A 545 -18.79 -14.41 -4.64
CA SER A 545 -18.68 -13.05 -4.13
C SER A 545 -17.58 -12.23 -4.78
N THR A 546 -17.63 -10.91 -4.58
CA THR A 546 -16.46 -10.07 -4.75
C THR A 546 -15.49 -10.19 -3.56
N THR A 547 -14.48 -9.33 -3.51
CA THR A 547 -13.56 -9.17 -2.36
C THR A 547 -14.26 -8.86 -1.03
N VAL A 548 -15.59 -8.77 -0.97
CA VAL A 548 -16.35 -8.55 0.27
C VAL A 548 -16.26 -9.75 1.23
N ILE A 549 -15.93 -10.96 0.76
CA ILE A 549 -15.59 -12.10 1.64
C ILE A 549 -14.33 -11.84 2.49
N GLU A 550 -13.56 -10.79 2.21
CA GLU A 550 -12.48 -10.32 3.11
C GLU A 550 -12.97 -10.09 4.55
N VAL A 551 -14.27 -9.94 4.79
CA VAL A 551 -14.85 -9.84 6.14
C VAL A 551 -14.86 -11.21 6.84
N GLY A 552 -13.71 -11.62 7.36
CA GLY A 552 -13.55 -12.22 8.70
C GLY A 552 -14.19 -13.57 9.07
N VAL A 553 -15.29 -13.99 8.46
CA VAL A 553 -16.11 -15.11 8.96
C VAL A 553 -15.36 -16.43 8.86
N ASP A 554 -15.41 -17.21 9.94
CA ASP A 554 -14.85 -18.57 9.99
C ASP A 554 -15.92 -19.57 9.52
N ILE A 555 -15.61 -20.33 8.47
CA ILE A 555 -16.50 -21.35 7.93
C ILE A 555 -15.68 -22.65 7.83
N PRO A 556 -15.65 -23.47 8.89
CA PRO A 556 -14.81 -24.67 8.94
C PRO A 556 -15.10 -25.68 7.83
N ASN A 557 -16.34 -25.72 7.34
CA ASN A 557 -16.80 -26.62 6.30
C ASN A 557 -16.47 -26.14 4.87
N ALA A 558 -15.91 -24.94 4.71
CA ALA A 558 -15.47 -24.43 3.42
C ALA A 558 -14.05 -24.95 3.09
N THR A 559 -13.95 -25.85 2.12
CA THR A 559 -12.68 -26.53 1.77
C THR A 559 -12.08 -26.04 0.46
N VAL A 560 -12.86 -25.38 -0.40
CA VAL A 560 -12.36 -24.91 -1.71
C VAL A 560 -12.48 -23.39 -1.83
N MET A 561 -11.39 -22.75 -2.21
CA MET A 561 -11.33 -21.36 -2.64
C MET A 561 -11.03 -21.29 -4.13
N PHE A 562 -11.97 -20.80 -4.94
CA PHE A 562 -11.79 -20.58 -6.37
C PHE A 562 -11.74 -19.07 -6.64
N ILE A 563 -10.67 -18.58 -7.27
CA ILE A 563 -10.46 -17.16 -7.55
C ILE A 563 -10.45 -16.95 -9.06
N GLU A 564 -11.51 -16.34 -9.58
CA GLU A 564 -11.67 -16.00 -11.00
C GLU A 564 -10.77 -14.80 -11.35
N GLY A 565 -9.98 -14.90 -12.42
CA GLY A 565 -9.07 -13.80 -12.81
C GLY A 565 -8.02 -13.47 -11.75
N ALA A 566 -7.42 -14.50 -11.15
CA ALA A 566 -6.46 -14.39 -10.05
C ALA A 566 -5.28 -13.45 -10.34
N GLU A 567 -4.88 -13.30 -11.60
CA GLU A 567 -3.82 -12.37 -12.03
C GLU A 567 -4.15 -10.89 -11.79
N ARG A 568 -5.38 -10.54 -11.43
CA ARG A 568 -5.80 -9.16 -11.16
C ARG A 568 -5.72 -8.78 -9.68
N PHE A 569 -5.56 -9.76 -8.81
CA PHE A 569 -5.46 -9.55 -7.37
C PHE A 569 -4.01 -9.34 -6.94
N GLY A 570 -3.82 -8.55 -5.87
CA GLY A 570 -2.52 -8.46 -5.20
C GLY A 570 -2.14 -9.75 -4.46
N LEU A 571 -0.86 -9.99 -4.21
CA LEU A 571 -0.41 -11.17 -3.47
C LEU A 571 -1.02 -11.27 -2.07
N ALA A 572 -1.06 -10.14 -1.35
CA ALA A 572 -1.65 -10.09 -0.02
C ALA A 572 -3.14 -10.48 -0.03
N GLN A 573 -3.90 -10.01 -1.04
CA GLN A 573 -5.32 -10.36 -1.22
C GLN A 573 -5.47 -11.85 -1.54
N LEU A 574 -4.69 -12.39 -2.48
CA LEU A 574 -4.72 -13.81 -2.81
C LEU A 574 -4.41 -14.68 -1.59
N HIS A 575 -3.43 -14.27 -0.78
CA HIS A 575 -3.06 -14.97 0.45
C HIS A 575 -4.19 -14.91 1.49
N GLN A 576 -4.82 -13.75 1.69
CA GLN A 576 -5.96 -13.61 2.60
C GLN A 576 -7.16 -14.45 2.15
N LEU A 577 -7.49 -14.43 0.86
CA LEU A 577 -8.56 -15.25 0.28
C LEU A 577 -8.25 -16.74 0.45
N ARG A 578 -7.02 -17.17 0.14
CA ARG A 578 -6.58 -18.55 0.40
C ARG A 578 -6.78 -18.93 1.86
N GLY A 579 -6.40 -18.05 2.81
CA GLY A 579 -6.55 -18.30 4.25
C GLY A 579 -7.99 -18.33 4.78
N ARG A 580 -9.00 -18.12 3.93
CA ARG A 580 -10.43 -18.27 4.30
C ARG A 580 -10.89 -19.73 4.33
N VAL A 581 -10.17 -20.64 3.67
CA VAL A 581 -10.42 -22.09 3.70
C VAL A 581 -9.35 -22.80 4.53
N GLY A 582 -9.53 -24.09 4.82
CA GLY A 582 -8.56 -24.88 5.60
C GLY A 582 -8.61 -24.64 7.10
N ARG A 583 -9.81 -24.36 7.63
CA ARG A 583 -10.05 -24.17 9.07
C ARG A 583 -10.58 -25.42 9.77
N GLY A 584 -11.13 -26.37 9.02
CA GLY A 584 -11.51 -27.70 9.51
C GLY A 584 -10.39 -28.74 9.39
N GLU A 585 -10.72 -29.99 9.71
CA GLU A 585 -9.82 -31.16 9.57
C GLU A 585 -9.74 -31.68 8.11
N CYS A 586 -10.56 -31.14 7.22
CA CYS A 586 -10.63 -31.57 5.83
C CYS A 586 -9.54 -30.90 4.98
N LYS A 587 -9.00 -31.68 4.04
CA LYS A 587 -8.01 -31.19 3.07
C LYS A 587 -8.63 -30.11 2.20
N SER A 588 -7.95 -28.97 2.14
CA SER A 588 -8.46 -27.78 1.47
C SER A 588 -7.65 -27.40 0.24
N PHE A 589 -8.30 -26.75 -0.73
CA PHE A 589 -7.75 -26.44 -2.03
C PHE A 589 -7.95 -24.97 -2.39
N CYS A 590 -6.97 -24.39 -3.08
CA CYS A 590 -7.08 -23.05 -3.65
C CYS A 590 -6.80 -23.10 -5.17
N PHE A 591 -7.74 -22.62 -5.97
CA PHE A 591 -7.67 -22.62 -7.42
C PHE A 591 -7.59 -21.17 -7.92
N LEU A 592 -6.43 -20.83 -8.50
CA LEU A 592 -6.13 -19.51 -9.07
C LEU A 592 -6.43 -19.55 -10.56
N HIS A 593 -7.66 -19.21 -10.95
CA HIS A 593 -8.10 -19.26 -12.33
C HIS A 593 -7.69 -18.03 -13.12
N LEU A 594 -7.20 -18.24 -14.35
CA LEU A 594 -6.69 -17.18 -15.23
C LEU A 594 -7.77 -16.71 -16.20
N SER A 595 -7.97 -15.39 -16.31
CA SER A 595 -8.92 -14.85 -17.29
C SER A 595 -8.43 -14.97 -18.75
N GLY A 596 -7.11 -15.08 -18.96
CA GLY A 596 -6.47 -15.19 -20.28
C GLY A 596 -4.94 -15.28 -20.20
N ASP A 597 -4.26 -14.81 -21.25
CA ASP A 597 -2.80 -14.74 -21.28
C ASP A 597 -2.27 -13.68 -20.30
N ILE A 598 -1.22 -14.03 -19.56
CA ILE A 598 -0.67 -13.19 -18.49
C ILE A 598 0.79 -12.79 -18.78
N SER A 599 1.20 -11.64 -18.26
CA SER A 599 2.60 -11.19 -18.32
C SER A 599 3.52 -12.07 -17.47
N ASP A 600 4.83 -12.06 -17.78
CA ASP A 600 5.82 -12.79 -16.99
C ASP A 600 5.82 -12.38 -15.51
N LEU A 601 5.62 -11.09 -15.24
CA LEU A 601 5.50 -10.57 -13.88
C LEU A 601 4.29 -11.16 -13.13
N ALA A 602 3.12 -11.20 -13.79
CA ALA A 602 1.91 -11.77 -13.21
C ALA A 602 2.07 -13.28 -12.95
N LYS A 603 2.76 -13.99 -13.85
CA LYS A 603 3.09 -15.41 -13.68
C LYS A 603 4.01 -15.66 -12.50
N GLN A 604 5.10 -14.89 -12.38
CA GLN A 604 6.01 -14.97 -11.23
C GLN A 604 5.28 -14.72 -9.91
N ARG A 605 4.36 -13.76 -9.90
CA ARG A 605 3.53 -13.44 -8.75
C ARG A 605 2.63 -14.61 -8.34
N LEU A 606 1.84 -15.16 -9.26
CA LEU A 606 0.97 -16.31 -8.95
C LEU A 606 1.78 -17.54 -8.51
N GLN A 607 2.94 -17.76 -9.12
CA GLN A 607 3.83 -18.86 -8.71
C GLN A 607 4.36 -18.66 -7.28
N ALA A 608 4.57 -17.43 -6.83
CA ALA A 608 4.94 -17.16 -5.45
C ALA A 608 3.85 -17.66 -4.47
N VAL A 609 2.56 -17.42 -4.77
CA VAL A 609 1.43 -17.91 -3.96
C VAL A 609 1.40 -19.43 -3.91
N VAL A 610 1.62 -20.10 -5.05
CA VAL A 610 1.67 -21.57 -5.12
C VAL A 610 2.81 -22.13 -4.26
N ASN A 611 3.98 -21.50 -4.31
CA ASN A 611 5.19 -22.01 -3.66
C ASN A 611 5.31 -21.65 -2.18
N SER A 612 4.53 -20.69 -1.67
CA SER A 612 4.63 -20.23 -0.28
C SER A 612 3.28 -20.27 0.42
N GLN A 613 3.22 -20.93 1.57
CA GLN A 613 2.09 -20.86 2.50
C GLN A 613 2.22 -19.69 3.48
N ASN A 614 3.45 -19.19 3.67
CA ASN A 614 3.73 -18.14 4.64
C ASN A 614 3.38 -16.77 4.04
N GLY A 615 2.44 -16.09 4.70
CA GLY A 615 2.00 -14.76 4.32
C GLY A 615 3.11 -13.69 4.38
N PHE A 616 4.03 -13.78 5.35
CA PHE A 616 5.14 -12.83 5.49
C PHE A 616 6.10 -12.92 4.31
N ASP A 617 6.45 -14.15 3.90
CA ASP A 617 7.32 -14.39 2.75
C ASP A 617 6.67 -13.91 1.43
N LEU A 618 5.34 -14.01 1.34
CA LEU A 618 4.59 -13.50 0.20
C LEU A 618 4.56 -11.98 0.16
N ALA A 619 4.42 -11.34 1.31
CA ALA A 619 4.42 -9.89 1.42
C ALA A 619 5.78 -9.29 1.02
N ASP A 620 6.89 -9.89 1.49
CA ASP A 620 8.25 -9.47 1.10
C ASP A 620 8.50 -9.64 -0.41
N LYS A 621 8.00 -10.74 -1.00
CA LYS A 621 8.07 -10.96 -2.45
C LYS A 621 7.21 -9.97 -3.24
N ASP A 622 5.99 -9.65 -2.75
CA ASP A 622 5.11 -8.67 -3.40
C ASP A 622 5.74 -7.29 -3.46
N LEU A 623 6.35 -6.87 -2.36
CA LEU A 623 7.05 -5.61 -2.26
C LEU A 623 8.22 -5.51 -3.27
N LYS A 624 9.00 -6.58 -3.40
CA LYS A 624 10.10 -6.66 -4.38
C LYS A 624 9.60 -6.68 -5.83
N LEU A 625 8.52 -7.41 -6.11
CA LEU A 625 7.97 -7.57 -7.46
C LEU A 625 7.20 -6.33 -7.95
N ARG A 626 6.56 -5.56 -7.06
CA ARG A 626 5.80 -4.36 -7.42
C ARG A 626 6.67 -3.12 -7.68
N GLY A 627 7.89 -3.08 -7.15
CA GLY A 627 8.77 -1.92 -7.27
C GLY A 627 8.17 -0.66 -6.60
N PRO A 628 8.64 0.56 -6.92
CA PRO A 628 8.23 1.82 -6.27
C PRO A 628 6.76 2.24 -6.49
N GLY A 629 5.92 1.39 -7.09
CA GLY A 629 4.50 1.67 -7.29
C GLY A 629 3.66 1.49 -6.03
N ASN A 630 2.60 2.30 -5.91
CA ASN A 630 1.62 2.33 -4.83
C ASN A 630 1.28 0.93 -4.27
N ILE A 631 1.71 0.68 -3.03
CA ILE A 631 1.48 -0.57 -2.29
C ILE A 631 0.00 -0.78 -1.97
N PHE A 632 -0.75 0.31 -1.91
CA PHE A 632 -2.19 0.34 -1.68
C PHE A 632 -2.82 1.01 -2.89
N GLY A 633 -3.80 0.35 -3.51
CA GLY A 633 -4.49 0.87 -4.69
C GLY A 633 -4.94 2.31 -4.48
N THR A 634 -4.97 3.07 -5.58
CA THR A 634 -5.55 4.42 -5.64
C THR A 634 -6.85 4.45 -4.83
N ASP A 635 -6.92 5.38 -3.86
CA ASP A 635 -8.07 5.70 -3.01
C ASP A 635 -8.14 5.07 -1.60
N GLN A 636 -7.01 4.95 -0.89
CA GLN A 636 -7.05 4.87 0.58
C GLN A 636 -6.53 6.17 1.21
N SER A 637 -7.47 6.99 1.69
CA SER A 637 -7.19 8.17 2.50
C SER A 637 -6.57 7.76 3.83
N GLY A 638 -5.27 7.99 4.02
CA GLY A 638 -4.60 7.82 5.31
C GLY A 638 -3.16 7.30 5.30
N PHE A 639 -2.55 7.06 4.13
CA PHE A 639 -1.14 6.67 4.03
C PHE A 639 -0.37 7.68 3.17
N GLU A 640 0.68 8.26 3.74
CA GLU A 640 1.59 9.15 3.04
C GLU A 640 2.38 8.36 1.99
N ALA A 641 2.26 8.75 0.72
CA ALA A 641 3.05 8.18 -0.36
C ALA A 641 4.41 8.89 -0.42
N PHE A 642 5.50 8.14 -0.29
CA PHE A 642 6.83 8.65 -0.53
C PHE A 642 6.97 9.17 -1.97
N LYS A 643 7.62 10.33 -2.15
CA LYS A 643 7.90 10.96 -3.44
C LYS A 643 8.96 10.18 -4.22
N LEU A 644 9.99 9.67 -3.54
CA LEU A 644 11.11 8.94 -4.16
C LEU A 644 11.32 7.57 -3.53
N GLY A 645 11.16 7.47 -2.22
CA GLY A 645 11.32 6.24 -1.47
C GLY A 645 10.34 5.15 -1.91
N SER A 646 10.81 3.92 -1.91
CA SER A 646 9.94 2.75 -1.91
C SER A 646 10.12 2.02 -0.61
N TYR A 647 9.06 1.37 -0.12
CA TYR A 647 9.17 0.50 1.04
C TYR A 647 10.08 -0.72 0.80
N ALA A 648 10.45 -0.98 -0.47
CA ALA A 648 11.45 -1.96 -0.87
C ALA A 648 12.90 -1.54 -0.51
N ASP A 649 13.14 -0.27 -0.17
CA ASP A 649 14.44 0.26 0.23
C ASP A 649 14.78 -0.08 1.70
N ILE A 650 14.75 -1.38 2.02
CA ILE A 650 14.84 -1.91 3.40
C ILE A 650 16.07 -1.38 4.14
N ASP A 651 17.23 -1.41 3.47
CA ASP A 651 18.50 -1.05 4.09
C ASP A 651 18.55 0.45 4.44
N LEU A 652 18.03 1.32 3.56
CA LEU A 652 17.94 2.76 3.81
C LEU A 652 16.95 3.08 4.93
N ILE A 653 15.80 2.42 4.97
CA ILE A 653 14.81 2.57 6.03
C ILE A 653 15.40 2.16 7.38
N SER A 654 16.14 1.04 7.43
CA SER A 654 16.79 0.58 8.66
C SER A 654 17.79 1.61 9.16
N LYS A 655 18.70 2.08 8.29
CA LYS A 655 19.66 3.13 8.65
C LYS A 655 18.97 4.39 9.16
N ALA A 656 17.93 4.85 8.45
CA ALA A 656 17.15 6.02 8.85
C ALA A 656 16.50 5.84 10.23
N CYS A 657 16.02 4.63 10.56
CA CYS A 657 15.47 4.30 11.87
C CYS A 657 16.53 4.37 12.98
N ASP A 658 17.71 3.79 12.74
CA ASP A 658 18.81 3.77 13.70
C ASP A 658 19.30 5.19 13.99
N TYR A 659 19.59 5.97 12.94
CA TYR A 659 19.96 7.38 13.10
C TYR A 659 18.86 8.20 13.77
N ALA A 660 17.59 8.03 13.39
CA ALA A 660 16.52 8.82 13.99
C ALA A 660 16.42 8.55 15.49
N LYS A 661 16.59 7.30 15.89
CA LYS A 661 16.63 6.90 17.30
C LYS A 661 17.82 7.53 18.02
N ASP A 662 19.04 7.40 17.48
CA ASP A 662 20.25 7.93 18.12
C ASP A 662 20.17 9.45 18.35
N TYR A 663 19.71 10.20 17.34
CA TYR A 663 19.58 11.66 17.42
C TYR A 663 18.52 12.08 18.41
N LEU A 664 17.37 11.40 18.42
CA LEU A 664 16.35 11.67 19.40
C LEU A 664 16.85 11.29 20.81
N ASP A 665 17.54 10.16 21.00
CA ASP A 665 18.04 9.71 22.29
C ASP A 665 19.08 10.67 22.88
N GLU A 666 19.86 11.35 22.03
CA GLU A 666 20.78 12.42 22.42
C GLU A 666 20.04 13.74 22.72
N ASP A 667 19.17 14.22 21.84
CA ASP A 667 18.38 15.44 22.04
C ASP A 667 16.95 15.30 21.44
N PRO A 668 15.93 15.10 22.29
CA PRO A 668 14.53 14.97 21.86
C PRO A 668 13.98 16.15 21.07
N ASP A 669 14.43 17.36 21.40
CA ASP A 669 13.92 18.61 20.82
C ASP A 669 14.71 19.03 19.58
N LEU A 670 15.81 18.31 19.29
CA LEU A 670 16.74 18.53 18.18
C LEU A 670 17.37 19.94 18.21
N ASP A 671 17.51 20.55 19.39
CA ASP A 671 18.14 21.86 19.58
C ASP A 671 19.62 21.84 19.22
N ALA A 672 20.30 20.70 19.41
CA ALA A 672 21.66 20.46 18.94
C ALA A 672 21.78 20.51 17.40
N TRP A 673 20.68 20.33 16.66
CA TRP A 673 20.63 20.35 15.19
C TRP A 673 19.54 21.31 14.67
N PRO A 674 19.73 22.64 14.77
CA PRO A 674 18.71 23.62 14.43
C PRO A 674 18.19 23.51 12.98
N ALA A 675 19.05 23.13 12.04
CA ALA A 675 18.66 22.94 10.63
C ALA A 675 17.72 21.75 10.44
N LEU A 676 17.98 20.64 11.14
CA LEU A 676 17.12 19.47 11.13
C LEU A 676 15.78 19.79 11.81
N LYS A 677 15.82 20.48 12.95
CA LYS A 677 14.62 20.92 13.67
C LYS A 677 13.71 21.78 12.80
N GLU A 678 14.28 22.78 12.13
CA GLU A 678 13.56 23.66 11.18
C GLU A 678 12.93 22.83 10.05
N ARG A 679 13.67 21.92 9.43
CA ARG A 679 13.14 21.06 8.36
C ARG A 679 12.01 20.14 8.84
N VAL A 680 12.13 19.57 10.04
CA VAL A 680 11.09 18.71 10.63
C VAL A 680 9.80 19.50 10.85
N LEU A 681 9.88 20.75 11.32
CA LEU A 681 8.71 21.61 11.48
C LEU A 681 8.06 21.95 10.13
N GLU A 682 8.85 22.31 9.11
CA GLU A 682 8.33 22.51 7.76
C GLU A 682 7.65 21.25 7.21
N TYR A 683 8.22 20.07 7.46
CA TYR A 683 7.68 18.81 6.98
C TYR A 683 6.36 18.43 7.67
N ILE A 684 6.22 18.74 8.97
CA ILE A 684 4.97 18.58 9.72
C ILE A 684 3.86 19.44 9.12
N ASP A 685 4.17 20.70 8.77
CA ASP A 685 3.22 21.60 8.11
C ASP A 685 2.85 21.11 6.71
N GLU A 686 3.80 20.55 5.94
CA GLU A 686 3.53 19.94 4.62
C GLU A 686 2.52 18.77 4.72
N ILE A 687 2.60 17.96 5.78
CA ILE A 687 1.76 16.78 5.99
C ILE A 687 0.38 17.12 6.57
N HIS A 688 0.28 18.06 7.51
CA HIS A 688 -0.98 18.39 8.18
C HIS A 688 -2.01 19.12 7.31
N PHE A 689 -1.67 19.46 6.07
CA PHE A 689 -2.58 20.03 5.08
C PHE A 689 -3.36 18.99 4.24
N GLU A 690 -3.18 17.68 4.47
CA GLU A 690 -4.06 16.60 3.99
C GLU A 690 -4.94 16.00 5.10
#